data_AF-A0A2V8KY62-F1
#
_entry.id   AF-A0A2V8KY62-F1
#
_cell.length_a   1.000
_cell.length_b   1.000
_cell.length_c   1.000
_cell.angle_alpha   90.00
_cell.angle_beta   90.00
_cell.angle_gamma   90.00
#
_symmetry.space_group_name_H-M   'P 1'
#
loop_
_entity.id
_entity.type
_entity.pdbx_description
1 polymer ?
#
loop_
_entity_poly.entity_id
_entity_poly.type
_entity_poly.pdbx_seq_one_letter_code
_entity_poly.pdbx_strand_id
1 'polypeptide(L)'
;MAERIHKAALSQSQGREGWSVIFRHPVLLDRTTGKPGRRVRRGLGTKDQKAGGRLVAELNELLADKEFWEPSSIPRAMARFNPLVVDIFYHDMVPDIFNAYNIRDAALAFPLSSDSDYRQVLLLGSTGGGKTTLVRQLIGSDPESERFPSTSTARTTMADMEIVLTANGPFRTVVTFLPGNEVRDYLEESMSLAALAAYDGESERAVLDRLLHHVSQRFRLSYVLGAVDFEDADNDELSEGSPAERGDYDLTETRQLLRSTVKRLRQIAQDHAPGLRKELDEAESDEIVREELFEDSFDSLLRGDDRFQILVEDLMDEIQRRFDLLPGGDLAKTKQGWPRSWAYESEDRETFLTVISRFTSNYARRFGSLLTPLVSGIRIAGPFSPKWTDRQPKLVLVDGEGLGHTPDPAASLPTAVTARFDHIDAVLLVDNATQPMQAATVAAMRNLASSGQTDKLIFCFTHFDAVTGDNIPTFRLKQQHVLASADSALISIGEQLGSFAERGLRQRLRSASFFLGDLHRTLIPATTSEKRTIEQLQQLLRAVEKIVDRPGLAESRPVYDRMNLVLAARQAAEEFHSGWQARMGLKAKSGVTRVHWRITRALARRLGEGWGDEYLGLNPLADLHKAMQESIYRFMQNPLSWTRGVPSDDEKQRIFSKFAEDVSVNLLLVVTRRMAEEAIQQWRQAFYLSGKGSTFRRAKMIAGPILEGAAPLAYAPDPESSKFLNGIIDVVRKAAERNKIVLH
;
A
#
# COMPACT_ATOMS: atom_id res chain seq x y z
N MET A 1 3.34 44.03 -0.47
CA MET A 1 3.44 43.42 -1.81
C MET A 1 2.03 43.35 -2.37
N ALA A 2 1.76 43.93 -3.54
CA ALA A 2 0.44 43.82 -4.16
C ALA A 2 0.21 42.35 -4.55
N GLU A 3 -0.76 41.69 -3.90
CA GLU A 3 -1.12 40.31 -4.21
C GLU A 3 -1.62 40.23 -5.65
N ARG A 4 -0.99 39.39 -6.47
CA ARG A 4 -1.39 39.14 -7.86
C ARG A 4 -2.74 38.41 -7.84
N ILE A 5 -3.82 39.08 -8.22
CA ILE A 5 -5.10 38.43 -8.50
C ILE A 5 -4.89 37.54 -9.74
N HIS A 6 -4.92 36.23 -9.56
CA HIS A 6 -4.78 35.27 -10.63
C HIS A 6 -6.07 35.22 -11.46
N LYS A 7 -5.94 35.15 -12.79
CA LYS A 7 -7.07 35.01 -13.72
C LYS A 7 -7.16 33.60 -14.27
N ALA A 8 -8.39 33.15 -14.46
CA ALA A 8 -8.72 31.93 -15.19
C ALA A 8 -8.74 32.17 -16.70
N ALA A 9 -8.23 31.20 -17.46
CA ALA A 9 -8.18 31.21 -18.91
C ALA A 9 -8.71 29.89 -19.49
N LEU A 10 -9.29 29.97 -20.68
CA LEU A 10 -9.67 28.79 -21.46
C LEU A 10 -8.45 28.10 -22.06
N SER A 11 -8.49 26.78 -22.07
CA SER A 11 -7.45 25.90 -22.60
C SER A 11 -8.10 24.70 -23.30
N GLN A 12 -7.47 24.22 -24.36
CA GLN A 12 -7.87 23.01 -25.09
C GLN A 12 -6.64 22.13 -25.32
N SER A 13 -6.72 20.84 -24.97
CA SER A 13 -5.66 19.87 -25.29
C SER A 13 -5.71 19.52 -26.79
N GLN A 14 -4.56 19.24 -27.41
CA GLN A 14 -4.54 18.70 -28.76
C GLN A 14 -5.30 17.37 -28.81
N GLY A 15 -6.26 17.25 -29.75
CA GLY A 15 -7.06 16.04 -29.94
C GLY A 15 -8.26 15.86 -29.00
N ARG A 16 -8.64 16.86 -28.18
CA ARG A 16 -9.90 16.85 -27.41
C ARG A 16 -10.87 17.93 -27.93
N GLU A 17 -12.12 17.55 -28.21
CA GLU A 17 -13.17 18.51 -28.59
C GLU A 17 -13.69 19.36 -27.42
N GLY A 18 -13.42 18.97 -26.17
CA GLY A 18 -13.88 19.66 -24.96
C GLY A 18 -12.93 20.74 -24.46
N TRP A 19 -13.50 21.81 -23.89
CA TRP A 19 -12.77 22.92 -23.28
C TRP A 19 -12.42 22.65 -21.81
N SER A 20 -11.29 23.21 -21.39
CA SER A 20 -10.81 23.22 -20.02
C SER A 20 -10.53 24.66 -19.56
N VAL A 21 -10.47 24.86 -18.24
CA VAL A 21 -10.03 26.09 -17.59
C VAL A 21 -8.69 25.87 -16.91
N ILE A 22 -7.80 26.86 -16.96
CA ILE A 22 -6.54 26.92 -16.23
C ILE A 22 -6.51 28.19 -15.39
N PHE A 23 -6.13 28.07 -14.13
CA PHE A 23 -5.92 29.21 -13.22
C PHE A 23 -4.92 28.86 -12.12
N ARG A 24 -4.55 29.85 -11.29
CA ARG A 24 -3.80 29.64 -10.05
C ARG A 24 -4.69 29.94 -8.86
N HIS A 25 -4.83 28.98 -7.95
CA HIS A 25 -5.69 29.11 -6.79
C HIS A 25 -5.03 30.00 -5.72
N PRO A 26 -5.73 30.99 -5.16
CA PRO A 26 -5.14 31.99 -4.26
C PRO A 26 -4.79 31.51 -2.84
N VAL A 27 -5.15 30.26 -2.47
CA VAL A 27 -5.02 29.74 -1.10
C VAL A 27 -4.30 28.41 -1.10
N LEU A 28 -4.63 27.52 -2.04
CA LEU A 28 -3.97 26.24 -2.16
C LEU A 28 -2.47 26.43 -2.42
N LEU A 29 -1.67 25.74 -1.61
CA LEU A 29 -0.22 25.75 -1.72
C LEU A 29 0.20 25.05 -3.02
N ASP A 30 0.96 25.76 -3.83
CA ASP A 30 1.63 25.24 -5.00
C ASP A 30 2.59 24.11 -4.59
N ARG A 31 2.45 22.96 -5.24
CA ARG A 31 3.14 21.71 -4.86
C ARG A 31 4.66 21.82 -4.98
N THR A 32 5.15 22.76 -5.78
CA THR A 32 6.58 22.99 -6.00
C THR A 32 7.14 23.98 -4.99
N THR A 33 6.43 25.07 -4.75
CA THR A 33 6.97 26.22 -4.00
C THR A 33 6.51 26.30 -2.54
N GLY A 34 5.46 25.57 -2.16
CA GLY A 34 4.85 25.64 -0.82
C GLY A 34 4.19 26.98 -0.50
N LYS A 35 3.99 27.83 -1.51
CA LYS A 35 3.33 29.14 -1.39
C LYS A 35 1.94 29.09 -2.03
N PRO A 36 0.99 29.95 -1.64
CA PRO A 36 -0.29 30.05 -2.32
C PRO A 36 -0.11 30.32 -3.82
N GLY A 37 -0.98 29.75 -4.64
CA GLY A 37 -0.90 29.87 -6.11
C GLY A 37 -0.86 28.54 -6.86
N ARG A 38 -1.38 27.44 -6.29
CA ARG A 38 -1.44 26.12 -6.95
C ARG A 38 -2.08 26.24 -8.33
N ARG A 39 -1.36 25.80 -9.36
CA ARG A 39 -1.90 25.71 -10.73
C ARG A 39 -3.00 24.64 -10.77
N VAL A 40 -4.18 25.03 -11.24
CA VAL A 40 -5.36 24.17 -11.40
C VAL A 40 -5.75 24.16 -12.88
N ARG A 41 -5.85 22.97 -13.46
CA ARG A 41 -6.41 22.75 -14.80
C ARG A 41 -7.58 21.78 -14.72
N ARG A 42 -8.75 22.15 -15.24
CA ARG A 42 -9.98 21.34 -15.16
C ARG A 42 -10.82 21.41 -16.41
N GLY A 43 -11.42 20.29 -16.81
CA GLY A 43 -12.39 20.26 -17.91
C GLY A 43 -13.67 21.00 -17.54
N LEU A 44 -14.24 21.72 -18.50
CA LEU A 44 -15.51 22.46 -18.33
C LEU A 44 -16.73 21.63 -18.78
N GLY A 45 -16.54 20.38 -19.20
CA GLY A 45 -17.63 19.48 -19.62
C GLY A 45 -18.39 19.95 -20.86
N THR A 46 -17.85 20.90 -21.63
CA THR A 46 -18.50 21.49 -22.81
C THR A 46 -17.55 21.56 -24.00
N LYS A 47 -18.10 21.36 -25.20
CA LYS A 47 -17.43 21.59 -26.48
C LYS A 47 -17.66 23.02 -27.03
N ASP A 48 -18.63 23.74 -26.46
CA ASP A 48 -18.96 25.11 -26.86
C ASP A 48 -18.05 26.12 -26.14
N GLN A 49 -17.26 26.86 -26.94
CA GLN A 49 -16.36 27.90 -26.46
C GLN A 49 -17.10 29.02 -25.72
N LYS A 50 -18.32 29.39 -26.14
CA LYS A 50 -19.11 30.44 -25.47
C LYS A 50 -19.62 29.97 -24.11
N ALA A 51 -20.09 28.73 -24.01
CA ALA A 51 -20.44 28.11 -22.74
C ALA A 51 -19.22 28.06 -21.80
N GLY A 52 -18.05 27.63 -22.31
CA GLY A 52 -16.81 27.64 -21.54
C GLY A 52 -16.42 29.05 -21.06
N GLY A 53 -16.57 30.06 -21.92
CA GLY A 53 -16.25 31.46 -21.59
C GLY A 53 -17.08 32.02 -20.45
N ARG A 54 -18.37 31.64 -20.35
CA ARG A 54 -19.25 32.00 -19.23
C ARG A 54 -18.77 31.41 -17.91
N LEU A 55 -18.41 30.13 -17.90
CA LEU A 55 -17.88 29.46 -16.70
C LEU A 55 -16.56 30.07 -16.24
N VAL A 56 -15.68 30.45 -17.18
CA VAL A 56 -14.43 31.16 -16.88
C VAL A 56 -14.69 32.55 -16.29
N ALA A 57 -15.72 33.26 -16.74
CA ALA A 57 -16.09 34.56 -16.19
C ALA A 57 -16.55 34.44 -14.72
N GLU A 58 -17.45 33.49 -14.43
CA GLU A 58 -17.90 33.20 -13.06
C GLU A 58 -16.73 32.79 -12.14
N LEU A 59 -15.80 31.97 -12.65
CA LEU A 59 -14.61 31.58 -11.89
C LEU A 59 -13.67 32.77 -11.61
N ASN A 60 -13.56 33.72 -12.54
CA ASN A 60 -12.80 34.95 -12.32
C ASN A 60 -13.45 35.85 -11.26
N GLU A 61 -14.78 35.83 -11.08
CA GLU A 61 -15.45 36.50 -9.96
C GLU A 61 -15.05 35.86 -8.61
N LEU A 62 -15.08 34.52 -8.52
CA LEU A 62 -14.61 33.81 -7.33
C LEU A 62 -13.13 34.10 -7.01
N LEU A 63 -12.27 34.14 -8.04
CA LEU A 63 -10.85 34.43 -7.88
C LEU A 63 -10.57 35.87 -7.43
N ALA A 64 -11.45 36.82 -7.74
CA ALA A 64 -11.29 38.22 -7.38
C ALA A 64 -11.78 38.55 -5.96
N ASP A 65 -12.74 37.80 -5.43
CA ASP A 65 -13.40 38.09 -4.15
C ASP A 65 -12.93 37.16 -3.03
N LYS A 66 -12.23 37.75 -2.05
CA LYS A 66 -11.63 37.06 -0.90
C LYS A 66 -12.67 36.42 0.03
N GLU A 67 -13.91 36.89 0.03
CA GLU A 67 -14.96 36.29 0.86
C GLU A 67 -15.23 34.84 0.45
N PHE A 68 -14.93 34.47 -0.80
CA PHE A 68 -15.08 33.09 -1.28
C PHE A 68 -13.84 32.22 -1.03
N TRP A 69 -12.77 32.74 -0.45
CA TRP A 69 -11.51 31.98 -0.31
C TRP A 69 -11.47 31.03 0.89
N GLU A 70 -12.59 30.88 1.61
CA GLU A 70 -12.74 29.94 2.72
C GLU A 70 -13.78 28.84 2.40
N PRO A 71 -13.56 27.58 2.83
CA PRO A 71 -14.53 26.50 2.61
C PRO A 71 -15.92 26.78 3.21
N SER A 72 -15.99 27.59 4.27
CA SER A 72 -17.23 28.05 4.91
C SER A 72 -18.16 28.79 3.93
N SER A 73 -17.62 29.35 2.84
CA SER A 73 -18.35 30.11 1.83
C SER A 73 -18.99 29.26 0.73
N ILE A 74 -18.80 27.94 0.72
CA ILE A 74 -19.39 27.02 -0.27
C ILE A 74 -20.91 27.21 -0.43
N PRO A 75 -21.74 27.29 0.63
CA PRO A 75 -23.19 27.48 0.47
C PRO A 75 -23.54 28.80 -0.24
N ARG A 76 -22.80 29.87 0.05
CA ARG A 76 -22.99 31.19 -0.58
C ARG A 76 -22.54 31.17 -2.04
N ALA A 77 -21.45 30.48 -2.35
CA ALA A 77 -20.96 30.30 -3.72
C ALA A 77 -21.96 29.47 -4.55
N MET A 78 -22.48 28.37 -4.00
CA MET A 78 -23.50 27.52 -4.64
C MET A 78 -24.81 28.24 -4.95
N ALA A 79 -25.16 29.27 -4.18
CA ALA A 79 -26.34 30.09 -4.44
C ALA A 79 -26.16 31.10 -5.59
N ARG A 80 -24.91 31.43 -5.96
CA ARG A 80 -24.60 32.51 -6.91
C ARG A 80 -23.99 32.02 -8.23
N PHE A 81 -23.17 30.98 -8.19
CA PHE A 81 -22.38 30.52 -9.33
C PHE A 81 -22.81 29.13 -9.79
N ASN A 82 -22.42 28.76 -11.00
CA ASN A 82 -22.63 27.42 -11.53
C ASN A 82 -22.00 26.37 -10.59
N PRO A 83 -22.72 25.28 -10.25
CA PRO A 83 -22.19 24.24 -9.37
C PRO A 83 -20.83 23.67 -9.81
N LEU A 84 -20.58 23.58 -11.13
CA LEU A 84 -19.29 23.16 -11.68
C LEU A 84 -18.16 24.15 -11.36
N VAL A 85 -18.42 25.46 -11.43
CA VAL A 85 -17.44 26.51 -11.13
C VAL A 85 -17.08 26.49 -9.65
N VAL A 86 -18.08 26.37 -8.79
CA VAL A 86 -17.88 26.24 -7.34
C VAL A 86 -17.09 24.97 -7.02
N ASP A 87 -17.44 23.84 -7.64
CA ASP A 87 -16.72 22.59 -7.43
C ASP A 87 -15.25 22.68 -7.87
N ILE A 88 -14.98 23.27 -9.04
CA ILE A 88 -13.62 23.49 -9.54
C ILE A 88 -12.78 24.35 -8.57
N PHE A 89 -13.37 25.39 -7.99
CA PHE A 89 -12.66 26.28 -7.07
C PHE A 89 -12.36 25.59 -5.73
N TYR A 90 -13.36 24.99 -5.08
CA TYR A 90 -13.23 24.48 -3.71
C TYR A 90 -12.67 23.06 -3.56
N HIS A 91 -12.48 22.31 -4.65
CA HIS A 91 -12.20 20.87 -4.59
C HIS A 91 -11.05 20.46 -3.65
N ASP A 92 -9.88 21.11 -3.76
CA ASP A 92 -8.70 20.76 -2.97
C ASP A 92 -8.65 21.50 -1.62
N MET A 93 -9.65 22.35 -1.35
CA MET A 93 -9.74 23.09 -0.09
C MET A 93 -10.39 22.26 1.02
N VAL A 94 -11.22 21.29 0.65
CA VAL A 94 -11.81 20.32 1.56
C VAL A 94 -11.26 18.94 1.19
N PRO A 95 -10.52 18.26 2.08
CA PRO A 95 -10.04 16.91 1.81
C PRO A 95 -11.22 15.99 1.51
N ASP A 96 -11.25 15.39 0.32
CA ASP A 96 -12.19 14.30 0.03
C ASP A 96 -11.66 13.03 0.71
N ILE A 97 -12.44 12.44 1.60
CA ILE A 97 -12.05 11.20 2.29
C ILE A 97 -12.26 10.04 1.31
N PHE A 98 -11.24 9.76 0.50
CA PHE A 98 -11.23 8.61 -0.38
C PHE A 98 -10.92 7.34 0.43
N ASN A 99 -11.94 6.53 0.70
CA ASN A 99 -11.77 5.20 1.27
C ASN A 99 -12.19 4.13 0.25
N ALA A 100 -11.19 3.52 -0.40
CA ALA A 100 -11.40 2.49 -1.42
C ALA A 100 -12.19 1.28 -0.89
N TYR A 101 -11.93 0.85 0.35
CA TYR A 101 -12.65 -0.26 0.97
C TYR A 101 -14.15 0.04 1.09
N ASN A 102 -14.53 1.20 1.62
CA ASN A 102 -15.93 1.59 1.79
C ASN A 102 -16.68 1.69 0.45
N ILE A 103 -16.01 2.14 -0.62
CA ILE A 103 -16.61 2.19 -1.97
C ILE A 103 -16.89 0.77 -2.47
N ARG A 104 -15.93 -0.16 -2.31
CA ARG A 104 -16.13 -1.56 -2.69
C ARG A 104 -17.23 -2.20 -1.86
N ASP A 105 -17.29 -1.90 -0.57
CA ASP A 105 -18.28 -2.47 0.35
C ASP A 105 -19.71 -2.00 0.09
N ALA A 106 -19.87 -0.72 -0.27
CA ALA A 106 -21.17 -0.20 -0.70
C ALA A 106 -21.66 -0.82 -2.02
N ALA A 107 -20.75 -1.14 -2.95
CA ALA A 107 -21.11 -1.70 -4.26
C ALA A 107 -21.31 -3.22 -4.23
N LEU A 108 -20.47 -3.93 -3.46
CA LEU A 108 -20.48 -5.39 -3.36
C LEU A 108 -20.08 -5.76 -1.93
N ALA A 109 -21.06 -6.12 -1.10
CA ALA A 109 -20.84 -6.34 0.35
C ALA A 109 -19.71 -7.35 0.66
N PHE A 110 -18.97 -7.09 1.73
CA PHE A 110 -17.97 -7.99 2.30
C PHE A 110 -18.63 -8.89 3.35
N PRO A 111 -18.86 -10.20 3.10
CA PRO A 111 -19.50 -11.06 4.09
C PRO A 111 -18.69 -11.13 5.39
N LEU A 112 -19.35 -10.83 6.51
CA LEU A 112 -18.79 -10.94 7.86
C LEU A 112 -19.08 -12.31 8.48
N SER A 113 -18.14 -12.87 9.23
CA SER A 113 -18.32 -14.12 9.96
C SER A 113 -19.27 -14.02 11.15
N SER A 114 -19.55 -12.79 11.63
CA SER A 114 -20.56 -12.53 12.66
C SER A 114 -21.98 -12.72 12.15
N ASP A 115 -22.21 -12.46 10.86
CA ASP A 115 -23.54 -12.34 10.26
C ASP A 115 -23.79 -13.41 9.19
N SER A 116 -22.78 -14.24 8.89
CA SER A 116 -22.84 -15.29 7.88
C SER A 116 -21.91 -16.45 8.22
N ASP A 117 -22.04 -17.56 7.50
CA ASP A 117 -21.14 -18.70 7.62
C ASP A 117 -19.91 -18.62 6.71
N TYR A 118 -19.65 -17.45 6.11
CA TYR A 118 -18.41 -17.20 5.39
C TYR A 118 -17.23 -17.02 6.36
N ARG A 119 -16.04 -17.38 5.89
CA ARG A 119 -14.77 -17.12 6.58
C ARG A 119 -13.89 -16.20 5.75
N GLN A 120 -13.38 -15.16 6.40
CA GLN A 120 -12.47 -14.18 5.83
C GLN A 120 -11.04 -14.66 6.00
N VAL A 121 -10.34 -14.81 4.88
CA VAL A 121 -9.04 -15.47 4.84
C VAL A 121 -8.03 -14.55 4.18
N LEU A 122 -7.08 -14.05 4.96
CA LEU A 122 -5.95 -13.26 4.46
C LEU A 122 -4.81 -14.18 4.04
N LEU A 123 -4.30 -14.01 2.82
CA LEU A 123 -3.09 -14.67 2.38
C LEU A 123 -1.87 -13.78 2.64
N LEU A 124 -0.90 -14.31 3.40
CA LEU A 124 0.38 -13.67 3.66
C LEU A 124 1.53 -14.57 3.22
N GLY A 125 2.65 -13.98 2.80
CA GLY A 125 3.81 -14.74 2.34
C GLY A 125 4.72 -13.89 1.47
N SER A 126 5.96 -14.33 1.29
CA SER A 126 6.92 -13.67 0.40
C SER A 126 6.51 -13.75 -1.07
N THR A 127 7.04 -12.85 -1.91
CA THR A 127 6.93 -12.98 -3.37
C THR A 127 7.52 -14.32 -3.81
N GLY A 128 6.83 -15.04 -4.70
CA GLY A 128 7.22 -16.40 -5.09
C GLY A 128 6.88 -17.50 -4.08
N GLY A 129 6.31 -17.17 -2.91
CA GLY A 129 5.93 -18.16 -1.88
C GLY A 129 4.74 -19.06 -2.25
N GLY A 130 4.11 -18.91 -3.42
CA GLY A 130 2.98 -19.74 -3.86
C GLY A 130 1.58 -19.23 -3.47
N LYS A 131 1.44 -17.95 -3.08
CA LYS A 131 0.14 -17.34 -2.72
C LYS A 131 -0.86 -17.43 -3.87
N THR A 132 -0.47 -16.89 -5.03
CA THR A 132 -1.37 -16.82 -6.19
C THR A 132 -1.72 -18.20 -6.73
N THR A 133 -0.80 -19.17 -6.69
CA THR A 133 -1.10 -20.55 -7.10
C THR A 133 -2.08 -21.22 -6.13
N LEU A 134 -1.95 -20.97 -4.82
CA LEU A 134 -2.95 -21.43 -3.84
C LEU A 134 -4.33 -20.79 -4.08
N VAL A 135 -4.40 -19.48 -4.33
CA VAL A 135 -5.66 -18.80 -4.68
C VAL A 135 -6.30 -19.43 -5.92
N ARG A 136 -5.51 -19.65 -6.98
CA ARG A 136 -6.00 -20.30 -8.21
C ARG A 136 -6.63 -21.67 -7.93
N GLN A 137 -6.01 -22.49 -7.08
CA GLN A 137 -6.60 -23.77 -6.69
C GLN A 137 -7.92 -23.62 -5.94
N LEU A 138 -8.03 -22.64 -5.03
CA LEU A 138 -9.23 -22.41 -4.23
C LEU A 138 -10.40 -21.84 -5.05
N ILE A 139 -10.12 -21.06 -6.10
CA ILE A 139 -11.16 -20.51 -7.00
C ILE A 139 -11.44 -21.40 -8.23
N GLY A 140 -10.66 -22.48 -8.38
CA GLY A 140 -10.69 -23.39 -9.52
C GLY A 140 -10.31 -22.73 -10.83
N SER A 141 -9.33 -21.82 -10.82
CA SER A 141 -8.81 -21.23 -12.06
C SER A 141 -7.98 -22.25 -12.82
N ASP A 142 -8.23 -22.37 -14.12
CA ASP A 142 -7.44 -23.22 -14.98
C ASP A 142 -6.06 -22.60 -15.29
N PRO A 143 -4.93 -23.28 -15.02
CA PRO A 143 -3.60 -22.67 -15.19
C PRO A 143 -3.23 -22.32 -16.63
N GLU A 144 -3.80 -23.01 -17.62
CA GLU A 144 -3.47 -22.84 -19.04
C GLU A 144 -4.41 -21.84 -19.72
N SER A 145 -5.72 -22.04 -19.54
CA SER A 145 -6.75 -21.22 -20.20
C SER A 145 -7.12 -19.95 -19.41
N GLU A 146 -7.00 -19.95 -18.08
CA GLU A 146 -7.41 -18.84 -17.22
C GLU A 146 -6.21 -18.22 -16.50
N ARG A 147 -5.71 -17.08 -17.01
CA ARG A 147 -4.59 -16.35 -16.38
C ARG A 147 -5.03 -15.50 -15.18
N PHE A 148 -5.89 -16.02 -14.31
CA PHE A 148 -6.50 -15.25 -13.21
C PHE A 148 -6.38 -15.97 -11.85
N PRO A 149 -5.92 -15.29 -10.79
CA PRO A 149 -5.14 -14.05 -10.81
C PRO A 149 -3.80 -14.30 -11.51
N SER A 150 -3.14 -13.31 -12.09
CA SER A 150 -1.90 -13.53 -12.86
C SER A 150 -0.74 -13.99 -11.97
N THR A 151 -0.01 -15.02 -12.38
CA THR A 151 1.21 -15.50 -11.73
C THR A 151 2.45 -14.88 -12.38
N SER A 152 3.43 -14.46 -11.57
CA SER A 152 4.74 -13.99 -12.01
C SER A 152 5.76 -14.19 -10.91
N THR A 153 7.03 -14.25 -11.32
CA THR A 153 8.20 -14.26 -10.44
C THR A 153 8.46 -12.90 -9.80
N ALA A 154 7.94 -11.81 -10.39
CA ALA A 154 7.94 -10.47 -9.82
C ALA A 154 6.68 -10.23 -8.96
N ARG A 155 6.64 -9.12 -8.21
CA ARG A 155 5.46 -8.71 -7.41
C ARG A 155 4.23 -8.62 -8.33
N THR A 156 3.30 -9.56 -8.19
CA THR A 156 2.08 -9.71 -9.02
C THR A 156 0.91 -8.85 -8.55
N THR A 157 0.76 -8.73 -7.23
CA THR A 157 -0.40 -8.10 -6.60
C THR A 157 -0.04 -6.69 -6.17
N MET A 158 -0.49 -5.71 -6.95
CA MET A 158 -0.26 -4.29 -6.72
C MET A 158 -1.36 -3.61 -5.88
N ALA A 159 -2.53 -4.24 -5.83
CA ALA A 159 -3.73 -3.74 -5.20
C ALA A 159 -4.40 -4.88 -4.44
N ASP A 160 -5.13 -4.54 -3.39
CA ASP A 160 -5.85 -5.55 -2.61
C ASP A 160 -6.92 -6.23 -3.47
N MET A 161 -6.88 -7.56 -3.54
CA MET A 161 -7.86 -8.37 -4.26
C MET A 161 -8.68 -9.20 -3.28
N GLU A 162 -9.98 -8.97 -3.30
CA GLU A 162 -10.96 -9.63 -2.44
C GLU A 162 -11.83 -10.54 -3.32
N ILE A 163 -11.87 -11.84 -3.07
CA ILE A 163 -12.65 -12.81 -3.87
C ILE A 163 -13.67 -13.50 -2.98
N VAL A 164 -14.95 -13.26 -3.25
CA VAL A 164 -16.10 -13.84 -2.55
C VAL A 164 -16.60 -15.04 -3.33
N LEU A 165 -16.47 -16.24 -2.76
CA LEU A 165 -16.88 -17.49 -3.41
C LEU A 165 -18.38 -17.72 -3.21
N THR A 166 -19.22 -17.14 -4.07
CA THR A 166 -20.67 -17.32 -3.98
C THR A 166 -21.07 -18.70 -4.49
N ALA A 167 -22.21 -19.24 -4.04
CA ALA A 167 -22.66 -20.54 -4.52
C ALA A 167 -23.28 -20.48 -5.92
N ASN A 168 -24.01 -19.41 -6.21
CA ASN A 168 -24.75 -19.20 -7.46
C ASN A 168 -24.72 -17.72 -7.85
N GLY A 169 -25.29 -17.41 -9.01
CA GLY A 169 -25.47 -16.04 -9.53
C GLY A 169 -24.37 -15.61 -10.52
N PRO A 170 -24.49 -14.39 -11.06
CA PRO A 170 -23.51 -13.87 -12.02
C PRO A 170 -22.17 -13.58 -11.33
N PHE A 171 -21.12 -13.55 -12.14
CA PHE A 171 -19.84 -12.98 -11.74
C PHE A 171 -19.98 -11.46 -11.68
N ARG A 172 -19.55 -10.86 -10.57
CA ARG A 172 -19.64 -9.43 -10.29
C ARG A 172 -18.30 -8.91 -9.82
N THR A 173 -18.01 -7.66 -10.13
CA THR A 173 -16.81 -6.97 -9.68
C THR A 173 -17.06 -5.52 -9.34
N VAL A 174 -16.29 -5.02 -8.40
CA VAL A 174 -16.07 -3.58 -8.20
C VAL A 174 -14.57 -3.33 -8.12
N VAL A 175 -14.10 -2.43 -8.98
CA VAL A 175 -12.73 -1.96 -9.02
C VAL A 175 -12.70 -0.52 -8.51
N THR A 176 -11.73 -0.21 -7.67
CA THR A 176 -11.47 1.15 -7.18
C THR A 176 -10.12 1.62 -7.71
N PHE A 177 -10.02 2.91 -8.07
CA PHE A 177 -8.82 3.47 -8.69
C PHE A 177 -8.10 4.45 -7.76
N LEU A 178 -6.78 4.59 -7.97
CA LEU A 178 -5.99 5.59 -7.27
C LEU A 178 -6.52 7.00 -7.57
N PRO A 179 -6.54 7.91 -6.57
CA PRO A 179 -6.84 9.31 -6.78
C PRO A 179 -5.95 9.95 -7.86
N GLY A 180 -6.51 10.81 -8.72
CA GLY A 180 -5.77 11.38 -9.85
C GLY A 180 -4.60 12.29 -9.46
N ASN A 181 -4.64 12.87 -8.25
CA ASN A 181 -3.52 13.60 -7.67
C ASN A 181 -2.35 12.69 -7.29
N GLU A 182 -2.62 11.47 -6.81
CA GLU A 182 -1.60 10.48 -6.49
C GLU A 182 -0.93 9.96 -7.76
N VAL A 183 -1.71 9.63 -8.79
CA VAL A 183 -1.21 9.21 -10.12
C VAL A 183 -0.32 10.30 -10.74
N ARG A 184 -0.74 11.56 -10.64
CA ARG A 184 0.07 12.72 -11.09
C ARG A 184 1.38 12.80 -10.33
N ASP A 185 1.37 12.61 -9.02
CA ASP A 185 2.57 12.71 -8.20
C ASP A 185 3.60 11.64 -8.59
N TYR A 186 3.17 10.39 -8.80
CA TYR A 186 4.04 9.33 -9.31
C TYR A 186 4.60 9.64 -10.71
N LEU A 187 3.76 10.18 -11.59
CA LEU A 187 4.19 10.59 -12.92
C LEU A 187 5.24 11.71 -12.87
N GLU A 188 5.03 12.74 -12.05
CA GLU A 188 6.00 13.82 -11.85
C GLU A 188 7.33 13.32 -11.27
N GLU A 189 7.29 12.37 -10.32
CA GLU A 189 8.48 11.70 -9.77
C GLU A 189 9.26 10.95 -10.88
N SER A 190 8.57 10.12 -11.68
CA SER A 190 9.18 9.42 -12.83
C SER A 190 9.74 10.36 -13.89
N MET A 191 9.03 11.45 -14.22
CA MET A 191 9.49 12.45 -15.17
C MET A 191 10.72 13.21 -14.68
N SER A 192 10.80 13.52 -13.38
CA SER A 192 11.97 14.17 -12.76
C SER A 192 13.21 13.28 -12.86
N LEU A 193 13.07 11.98 -12.58
CA LEU A 193 14.15 10.99 -12.74
C LEU A 193 14.56 10.81 -14.21
N ALA A 194 13.59 10.81 -15.13
CA ALA A 194 13.86 10.75 -16.57
C ALA A 194 14.61 12.00 -17.05
N ALA A 195 14.25 13.19 -16.55
CA ALA A 195 14.93 14.43 -16.88
C ALA A 195 16.38 14.45 -16.38
N LEU A 196 16.65 13.90 -15.19
CA LEU A 196 18.01 13.74 -14.68
C LEU A 196 18.85 12.82 -15.57
N ALA A 197 18.35 11.64 -15.92
CA ALA A 197 19.05 10.74 -16.84
C ALA A 197 19.25 11.36 -18.24
N ALA A 198 18.29 12.17 -18.70
CA ALA A 198 18.41 12.89 -19.96
C ALA A 198 19.52 13.95 -19.92
N TYR A 199 19.72 14.58 -18.75
CA TYR A 199 20.82 15.51 -18.50
C TYR A 199 22.17 14.79 -18.43
N ASP A 200 22.24 13.63 -17.79
CA ASP A 200 23.45 12.80 -17.66
C ASP A 200 23.90 12.17 -18.99
N GLY A 201 23.23 12.50 -20.10
CA GLY A 201 23.58 12.04 -21.44
C GLY A 201 23.19 10.59 -21.70
N GLU A 202 22.28 10.02 -20.90
CA GLU A 202 21.85 8.64 -21.09
C GLU A 202 21.05 8.45 -22.39
N SER A 203 21.01 7.20 -22.85
CA SER A 203 20.31 6.80 -24.07
C SER A 203 18.81 7.11 -23.98
N GLU A 204 18.16 7.31 -25.12
CA GLU A 204 16.70 7.52 -25.17
C GLU A 204 15.93 6.38 -24.48
N ARG A 205 16.41 5.14 -24.64
CA ARG A 205 15.87 3.96 -23.97
C ARG A 205 15.96 4.06 -22.45
N ALA A 206 17.10 4.49 -21.90
CA ALA A 206 17.28 4.61 -20.46
C ALA A 206 16.47 5.75 -19.83
N VAL A 207 16.28 6.85 -20.58
CA VAL A 207 15.38 7.95 -20.17
C VAL A 207 13.93 7.49 -20.15
N LEU A 208 13.51 6.78 -21.20
CA LEU A 208 12.17 6.23 -21.30
C LEU A 208 11.89 5.18 -20.22
N ASP A 209 12.86 4.32 -19.91
CA ASP A 209 12.73 3.31 -18.86
C ASP A 209 12.43 3.95 -17.50
N ARG A 210 13.16 5.03 -17.14
CA ARG A 210 12.90 5.80 -15.91
C ARG A 210 11.54 6.50 -15.91
N LEU A 211 11.07 6.94 -17.09
CA LEU A 211 9.73 7.51 -17.23
C LEU A 211 8.64 6.45 -17.00
N LEU A 212 8.82 5.24 -17.54
CA LEU A 212 7.79 4.20 -17.55
C LEU A 212 7.81 3.27 -16.33
N HIS A 213 8.94 3.19 -15.62
CA HIS A 213 9.11 2.33 -14.45
C HIS A 213 9.49 3.16 -13.21
N HIS A 214 8.53 3.32 -12.31
CA HIS A 214 8.79 4.01 -11.05
C HIS A 214 9.71 3.20 -10.15
N VAL A 215 10.59 3.87 -9.39
CA VAL A 215 11.59 3.25 -8.49
C VAL A 215 10.98 2.31 -7.45
N SER A 216 9.73 2.56 -7.04
CA SER A 216 9.00 1.68 -6.12
C SER A 216 8.66 0.30 -6.69
N GLN A 217 8.78 0.12 -8.00
CA GLN A 217 8.26 -1.02 -8.77
C GLN A 217 6.74 -1.23 -8.67
N ARG A 218 6.05 -0.43 -7.85
CA ARG A 218 4.61 -0.38 -7.67
C ARG A 218 3.89 0.24 -8.88
N PHE A 219 4.38 1.39 -9.34
CA PHE A 219 3.78 2.15 -10.43
C PHE A 219 4.52 1.92 -11.76
N ARG A 220 3.97 1.06 -12.62
CA ARG A 220 4.56 0.67 -13.92
C ARG A 220 3.74 1.24 -15.08
N LEU A 221 4.03 2.47 -15.48
CA LEU A 221 3.33 3.15 -16.58
C LEU A 221 3.45 2.41 -17.91
N SER A 222 4.45 1.57 -18.12
CA SER A 222 4.53 0.69 -19.29
C SER A 222 3.28 -0.19 -19.48
N TYR A 223 2.59 -0.56 -18.41
CA TYR A 223 1.37 -1.37 -18.49
C TYR A 223 0.21 -0.56 -19.09
N VAL A 224 0.19 0.75 -18.80
CA VAL A 224 -0.86 1.71 -19.21
C VAL A 224 -0.54 2.33 -20.58
N LEU A 225 0.70 2.77 -20.79
CA LEU A 225 1.16 3.54 -21.95
C LEU A 225 1.89 2.69 -23.01
N GLY A 226 2.22 1.43 -22.68
CA GLY A 226 2.92 0.52 -23.57
C GLY A 226 4.44 0.56 -23.36
N ALA A 227 5.11 -0.52 -23.76
CA ALA A 227 6.55 -0.52 -23.97
C ALA A 227 6.85 -0.11 -25.42
N VAL A 228 7.95 0.61 -25.63
CA VAL A 228 8.28 1.19 -26.94
C VAL A 228 8.95 0.16 -27.86
N ASP A 229 9.63 -0.85 -27.31
CA ASP A 229 10.36 -1.86 -28.09
C ASP A 229 9.90 -3.27 -27.72
N PHE A 230 9.02 -3.85 -28.54
CA PHE A 230 8.76 -5.30 -28.55
C PHE A 230 9.44 -6.00 -29.74
N GLU A 231 10.20 -5.27 -30.56
CA GLU A 231 10.85 -5.82 -31.76
C GLU A 231 12.05 -6.73 -31.43
N ASP A 232 12.68 -6.55 -30.26
CA ASP A 232 13.81 -7.37 -29.77
C ASP A 232 13.38 -8.44 -28.73
N ALA A 233 12.09 -8.66 -28.52
CA ALA A 233 11.66 -9.72 -27.60
C ALA A 233 11.86 -11.09 -28.27
N ASP A 234 12.68 -11.96 -27.66
CA ASP A 234 12.76 -13.37 -28.03
C ASP A 234 11.35 -13.98 -27.95
N ASN A 235 10.69 -14.07 -29.11
CA ASN A 235 9.31 -14.55 -29.22
C ASN A 235 9.15 -15.99 -28.70
N ASP A 236 10.24 -16.75 -28.65
CA ASP A 236 10.31 -18.14 -28.20
C ASP A 236 10.10 -18.29 -26.68
N GLU A 237 10.30 -17.24 -25.87
CA GLU A 237 10.04 -17.27 -24.41
C GLU A 237 8.63 -16.80 -24.01
N LEU A 238 7.89 -16.17 -24.94
CA LEU A 238 6.53 -15.72 -24.70
C LEU A 238 5.55 -16.80 -25.18
N SER A 239 4.91 -17.51 -24.24
CA SER A 239 3.92 -18.55 -24.58
C SER A 239 2.97 -18.05 -25.67
N GLU A 240 2.75 -18.89 -26.70
CA GLU A 240 1.83 -18.62 -27.80
C GLU A 240 0.40 -18.48 -27.26
N GLY A 241 0.03 -17.27 -26.88
CA GLY A 241 -1.36 -16.90 -26.60
C GLY A 241 -2.16 -16.83 -27.89
N SER A 242 -3.46 -17.09 -27.80
CA SER A 242 -4.39 -17.05 -28.93
C SER A 242 -4.40 -15.68 -29.64
N PRO A 243 -4.78 -15.58 -30.93
CA PRO A 243 -4.81 -14.31 -31.68
C PRO A 243 -5.67 -13.21 -31.01
N ALA A 244 -6.64 -13.59 -30.18
CA ALA A 244 -7.50 -12.70 -29.40
C ALA A 244 -6.77 -11.99 -28.23
N GLU A 245 -5.52 -12.37 -27.91
CA GLU A 245 -4.76 -11.82 -26.78
C GLU A 245 -3.83 -10.66 -27.13
N ARG A 246 -3.75 -10.25 -28.41
CA ARG A 246 -3.12 -8.97 -28.78
C ARG A 246 -4.04 -7.84 -28.32
N GLY A 247 -3.50 -6.91 -27.53
CA GLY A 247 -4.23 -5.68 -27.19
C GLY A 247 -4.53 -4.91 -28.48
N ASP A 248 -5.78 -4.92 -28.93
CA ASP A 248 -6.26 -4.32 -30.19
C ASP A 248 -6.31 -2.78 -30.17
N TYR A 249 -5.48 -2.15 -29.33
CA TYR A 249 -5.44 -0.71 -29.17
C TYR A 249 -4.25 -0.12 -29.94
N ASP A 250 -4.53 0.81 -30.85
CA ASP A 250 -3.49 1.51 -31.59
C ASP A 250 -2.66 2.42 -30.66
N LEU A 251 -1.41 2.03 -30.44
CA LEU A 251 -0.45 2.77 -29.61
C LEU A 251 0.38 3.78 -30.41
N THR A 252 0.08 4.01 -31.70
CA THR A 252 0.87 4.91 -32.56
C THR A 252 0.94 6.34 -31.98
N GLU A 253 -0.20 6.92 -31.61
CA GLU A 253 -0.24 8.24 -30.97
C GLU A 253 0.50 8.25 -29.63
N THR A 254 0.30 7.21 -28.81
CA THR A 254 0.96 7.09 -27.50
C THR A 254 2.48 7.03 -27.64
N ARG A 255 2.99 6.24 -28.58
CA ARG A 255 4.43 6.13 -28.86
C ARG A 255 5.01 7.45 -29.36
N GLN A 256 4.28 8.17 -30.21
CA GLN A 256 4.69 9.49 -30.67
C GLN A 256 4.73 10.50 -29.50
N LEU A 257 3.73 10.46 -28.61
CA LEU A 257 3.71 11.28 -27.40
C LEU A 257 4.91 10.98 -26.52
N LEU A 258 5.19 9.71 -26.21
CA LEU A 258 6.34 9.30 -25.38
C LEU A 258 7.68 9.77 -25.96
N ARG A 259 7.92 9.56 -27.25
CA ARG A 259 9.15 10.05 -27.93
C ARG A 259 9.25 11.58 -27.87
N SER A 260 8.13 12.28 -28.10
CA SER A 260 8.09 13.75 -28.00
C SER A 260 8.37 14.24 -26.58
N THR A 261 7.87 13.54 -25.57
CA THR A 261 8.10 13.82 -24.16
C THR A 261 9.58 13.68 -23.82
N VAL A 262 10.23 12.59 -24.20
CA VAL A 262 11.67 12.39 -23.94
C VAL A 262 12.50 13.50 -24.57
N LYS A 263 12.22 13.87 -25.82
CA LYS A 263 12.89 14.99 -26.51
C LYS A 263 12.67 16.32 -25.79
N ARG A 264 11.44 16.63 -25.39
CA ARG A 264 11.09 17.87 -24.68
C ARG A 264 11.70 17.91 -23.28
N LEU A 265 11.71 16.79 -22.54
CA LEU A 265 12.37 16.68 -21.23
C LEU A 265 13.87 16.93 -21.35
N ARG A 266 14.53 16.38 -22.37
CA ARG A 266 15.95 16.64 -22.62
C ARG A 266 16.22 18.13 -22.87
N GLN A 267 15.38 18.81 -23.64
CA GLN A 267 15.51 20.26 -23.85
C GLN A 267 15.33 21.04 -22.54
N ILE A 268 14.28 20.75 -21.76
CA ILE A 268 14.03 21.42 -20.48
C ILE A 268 15.21 21.20 -19.53
N ALA A 269 15.74 19.98 -19.48
CA ALA A 269 16.90 19.64 -18.67
C ALA A 269 18.15 20.43 -19.08
N GLN A 270 18.43 20.53 -20.39
CA GLN A 270 19.56 21.30 -20.93
C GLN A 270 19.44 22.81 -20.67
N ASP A 271 18.23 23.35 -20.58
CA ASP A 271 18.03 24.77 -20.30
C ASP A 271 18.30 25.13 -18.82
N HIS A 272 17.97 24.23 -17.89
CA HIS A 272 18.08 24.50 -16.44
C HIS A 272 19.38 23.98 -15.81
N ALA A 273 19.83 22.78 -16.18
CA ALA A 273 20.89 22.07 -15.47
C ALA A 273 22.28 22.73 -15.57
N PRO A 274 22.76 23.22 -16.74
CA PRO A 274 24.11 23.80 -16.84
C PRO A 274 24.28 25.07 -16.00
N GLY A 275 23.27 25.94 -15.99
CA GLY A 275 23.27 27.15 -15.17
C GLY A 275 23.32 26.83 -13.69
N LEU A 276 22.49 25.86 -13.27
CA LEU A 276 22.44 25.40 -11.88
C LEU A 276 23.76 24.72 -11.44
N ARG A 277 24.36 23.87 -12.28
CA ARG A 277 25.66 23.24 -11.99
C ARG A 277 26.74 24.28 -11.76
N LYS A 278 26.85 25.26 -12.66
CA LYS A 278 27.82 26.34 -12.53
C LYS A 278 27.65 27.12 -11.22
N GLU A 279 26.42 27.49 -10.87
CA GLU A 279 26.12 28.19 -9.62
C GLU A 279 26.54 27.36 -8.39
N LEU A 280 26.27 26.06 -8.39
CA LEU A 280 26.59 25.17 -7.28
C LEU A 280 28.07 24.82 -7.18
N ASP A 281 28.77 24.67 -8.31
CA ASP A 281 30.22 24.47 -8.37
C ASP A 281 30.98 25.67 -7.76
N GLU A 282 30.45 26.88 -7.93
CA GLU A 282 31.01 28.11 -7.35
C GLU A 282 30.65 28.27 -5.85
N ALA A 283 29.49 27.76 -5.41
CA ALA A 283 28.95 27.99 -4.07
C ALA A 283 29.22 26.86 -3.04
N GLU A 284 29.56 25.65 -3.47
CA GLU A 284 29.75 24.49 -2.59
C GLU A 284 30.95 23.62 -3.00
N SER A 285 31.90 23.45 -2.08
CA SER A 285 33.14 22.70 -2.34
C SER A 285 32.99 21.20 -2.08
N ASP A 286 32.06 20.78 -1.21
CA ASP A 286 31.79 19.37 -0.93
C ASP A 286 30.97 18.73 -2.07
N GLU A 287 31.54 17.72 -2.73
CA GLU A 287 30.94 17.04 -3.88
C GLU A 287 29.60 16.35 -3.54
N ILE A 288 29.50 15.72 -2.37
CA ILE A 288 28.29 15.00 -1.95
C ILE A 288 27.17 16.02 -1.70
N VAL A 289 27.49 17.10 -0.98
CA VAL A 289 26.53 18.17 -0.70
C VAL A 289 26.11 18.86 -2.01
N ARG A 290 27.05 19.07 -2.93
CA ARG A 290 26.78 19.67 -4.24
C ARG A 290 25.81 18.83 -5.05
N GLU A 291 26.00 17.52 -5.11
CA GLU A 291 25.10 16.63 -5.84
C GLU A 291 23.70 16.59 -5.21
N GLU A 292 23.60 16.50 -3.88
CA GLU A 292 22.30 16.58 -3.18
C GLU A 292 21.56 17.90 -3.50
N LEU A 293 22.28 19.04 -3.53
CA LEU A 293 21.70 20.35 -3.83
C LEU A 293 21.31 20.52 -5.30
N PHE A 294 22.12 19.98 -6.21
CA PHE A 294 21.82 19.98 -7.64
C PHE A 294 20.52 19.22 -7.88
N GLU A 295 20.42 18.01 -7.37
CA GLU A 295 19.23 17.18 -7.55
C GLU A 295 17.94 17.81 -6.95
N ASP A 296 18.01 18.41 -5.75
CA ASP A 296 16.85 19.05 -5.07
C ASP A 296 16.40 20.32 -5.80
N SER A 297 17.36 21.14 -6.22
CA SER A 297 17.09 22.40 -6.92
C SER A 297 16.62 22.14 -8.36
N PHE A 298 17.21 21.15 -9.03
CA PHE A 298 16.82 20.75 -10.38
C PHE A 298 15.38 20.23 -10.42
N ASP A 299 14.99 19.33 -9.51
CA ASP A 299 13.59 18.88 -9.38
C ASP A 299 12.63 20.06 -9.16
N SER A 300 13.02 21.02 -8.33
CA SER A 300 12.21 22.21 -8.06
C SER A 300 12.07 23.13 -9.28
N LEU A 301 13.14 23.32 -10.06
CA LEU A 301 13.12 24.09 -11.32
C LEU A 301 12.26 23.40 -12.38
N LEU A 302 12.42 22.08 -12.55
CA LEU A 302 11.61 21.28 -13.47
C LEU A 302 10.12 21.44 -13.17
N ARG A 303 9.71 21.23 -11.91
CA ARG A 303 8.31 21.34 -11.51
C ARG A 303 7.77 22.78 -11.59
N GLY A 304 8.65 23.78 -11.57
CA GLY A 304 8.30 25.19 -11.77
C GLY A 304 8.16 25.62 -13.24
N ASP A 305 8.68 24.82 -14.18
CA ASP A 305 8.65 25.12 -15.62
C ASP A 305 7.28 24.77 -16.22
N ASP A 306 6.62 25.75 -16.86
CA ASP A 306 5.31 25.54 -17.48
C ASP A 306 5.35 24.48 -18.59
N ARG A 307 6.49 24.30 -19.29
CA ARG A 307 6.67 23.27 -20.33
C ARG A 307 6.67 21.86 -19.74
N PHE A 308 7.23 21.70 -18.54
CA PHE A 308 7.18 20.45 -17.80
C PHE A 308 5.75 20.15 -17.35
N GLN A 309 5.04 21.14 -16.81
CA GLN A 309 3.65 20.99 -16.40
C GLN A 309 2.72 20.61 -17.56
N ILE A 310 2.96 21.15 -18.76
CA ILE A 310 2.23 20.73 -19.98
C ILE A 310 2.47 19.25 -20.28
N LEU A 311 3.71 18.77 -20.20
CA LEU A 311 4.02 17.34 -20.43
C LEU A 311 3.31 16.43 -19.42
N VAL A 312 3.26 16.81 -18.15
CA VAL A 312 2.52 16.07 -17.12
C VAL A 312 1.04 16.01 -17.48
N GLU A 313 0.46 17.12 -17.91
CA GLU A 313 -0.95 17.16 -18.33
C GLU A 313 -1.22 16.29 -19.56
N ASP A 314 -0.36 16.35 -20.58
CA ASP A 314 -0.48 15.55 -21.81
C ASP A 314 -0.45 14.04 -21.49
N LEU A 315 0.45 13.61 -20.62
CA LEU A 315 0.55 12.21 -20.18
C LEU A 315 -0.61 11.79 -19.27
N MET A 316 -1.09 12.66 -18.39
CA MET A 316 -2.29 12.38 -17.58
C MET A 316 -3.54 12.22 -18.46
N ASP A 317 -3.68 13.04 -19.51
CA ASP A 317 -4.76 12.93 -20.49
C ASP A 317 -4.69 11.59 -21.23
N GLU A 318 -3.48 11.14 -21.61
CA GLU A 318 -3.24 9.87 -22.28
C GLU A 318 -3.51 8.65 -21.37
N ILE A 319 -3.13 8.73 -20.09
CA ILE A 319 -3.48 7.74 -19.07
C ILE A 319 -5.00 7.61 -18.95
N GLN A 320 -5.70 8.75 -18.91
CA GLN A 320 -7.16 8.77 -18.75
C GLN A 320 -7.89 8.10 -19.92
N ARG A 321 -7.35 8.16 -21.16
CA ARG A 321 -7.94 7.48 -22.33
C ARG A 321 -8.02 5.96 -22.16
N ARG A 322 -7.20 5.35 -21.30
CA ARG A 322 -7.24 3.90 -21.07
C ARG A 322 -8.52 3.42 -20.39
N PHE A 323 -9.20 4.30 -19.68
CA PHE A 323 -10.51 3.99 -19.10
C PHE A 323 -11.63 3.92 -20.15
N ASP A 324 -11.43 4.50 -21.33
CA ASP A 324 -12.40 4.42 -22.44
C ASP A 324 -12.40 3.02 -23.09
N LEU A 325 -11.42 2.17 -22.77
CA LEU A 325 -11.34 0.77 -23.20
C LEU A 325 -12.15 -0.18 -22.32
N LEU A 326 -12.74 0.33 -21.23
CA LEU A 326 -13.61 -0.46 -20.40
C LEU A 326 -14.88 -0.80 -21.19
N PRO A 327 -15.31 -2.08 -21.20
CA PRO A 327 -16.61 -2.43 -21.76
C PRO A 327 -17.72 -1.81 -20.90
N GLY A 328 -18.98 -2.12 -21.20
CA GLY A 328 -20.13 -1.65 -20.40
C GLY A 328 -19.97 -1.87 -18.89
N GLY A 329 -20.88 -1.31 -18.09
CA GLY A 329 -20.78 -1.28 -16.64
C GLY A 329 -20.80 0.16 -16.11
N ASP A 330 -20.74 0.30 -14.79
CA ASP A 330 -20.98 1.57 -14.11
C ASP A 330 -19.66 2.22 -13.68
N LEU A 331 -19.15 3.11 -14.51
CA LEU A 331 -17.97 3.93 -14.21
C LEU A 331 -18.36 5.15 -13.38
N ALA A 332 -18.18 5.07 -12.06
CA ALA A 332 -18.30 6.22 -11.18
C ALA A 332 -17.05 7.10 -11.30
N LYS A 333 -17.26 8.39 -11.56
CA LYS A 333 -16.20 9.39 -11.61
C LYS A 333 -16.31 10.32 -10.41
N THR A 334 -15.19 10.90 -9.99
CA THR A 334 -15.21 12.06 -9.12
C THR A 334 -15.95 13.21 -9.83
N LYS A 335 -16.33 14.25 -9.10
CA LYS A 335 -16.94 15.44 -9.70
C LYS A 335 -16.06 16.09 -10.78
N GLN A 336 -14.75 15.83 -10.74
CA GLN A 336 -13.76 16.29 -11.71
C GLN A 336 -13.62 15.40 -12.94
N GLY A 337 -14.41 14.33 -13.05
CA GLY A 337 -14.34 13.39 -14.17
C GLY A 337 -13.20 12.37 -14.09
N TRP A 338 -12.48 12.30 -12.96
CA TRP A 338 -11.47 11.25 -12.74
C TRP A 338 -12.17 9.94 -12.36
N PRO A 339 -11.80 8.78 -12.95
CA PRO A 339 -12.32 7.47 -12.55
C PRO A 339 -12.12 7.19 -11.06
N ARG A 340 -13.21 6.90 -10.34
CA ARG A 340 -13.19 6.59 -8.90
C ARG A 340 -13.38 5.09 -8.68
N SER A 341 -14.39 4.52 -9.31
CA SER A 341 -14.68 3.10 -9.27
C SER A 341 -15.41 2.65 -10.52
N TRP A 342 -15.34 1.35 -10.80
CA TRP A 342 -16.06 0.73 -11.91
C TRP A 342 -16.68 -0.58 -11.43
N ALA A 343 -17.97 -0.74 -11.67
CA ALA A 343 -18.71 -1.97 -11.35
C ALA A 343 -19.16 -2.67 -12.63
N TYR A 344 -19.12 -4.00 -12.63
CA TYR A 344 -19.46 -4.81 -13.79
C TYR A 344 -19.95 -6.19 -13.39
N GLU A 345 -20.81 -6.77 -14.23
CA GLU A 345 -21.32 -8.12 -14.07
C GLU A 345 -21.39 -8.87 -15.40
N SER A 346 -21.28 -10.20 -15.32
CA SER A 346 -21.42 -11.11 -16.45
C SER A 346 -21.88 -12.48 -15.94
N GLU A 347 -22.77 -13.14 -16.67
CA GLU A 347 -23.13 -14.53 -16.42
C GLU A 347 -22.06 -15.50 -16.93
N ASP A 348 -21.30 -15.11 -17.96
CA ASP A 348 -20.25 -15.92 -18.55
C ASP A 348 -18.89 -15.68 -17.86
N ARG A 349 -18.25 -16.78 -17.44
CA ARG A 349 -16.97 -16.79 -16.73
C ARG A 349 -15.83 -16.33 -17.63
N GLU A 350 -15.78 -16.79 -18.87
CA GLU A 350 -14.67 -16.48 -19.79
C GLU A 350 -14.66 -15.00 -20.15
N THR A 351 -15.83 -14.46 -20.49
CA THR A 351 -16.04 -13.02 -20.72
C THR A 351 -15.66 -12.21 -19.48
N PHE A 352 -16.12 -12.62 -18.29
CA PHE A 352 -15.81 -11.94 -17.04
C PHE A 352 -14.30 -11.89 -16.77
N LEU A 353 -13.60 -13.02 -16.85
CA LEU A 353 -12.16 -13.11 -16.59
C LEU A 353 -11.34 -12.33 -17.63
N THR A 354 -11.79 -12.33 -18.89
CA THR A 354 -11.19 -11.51 -19.96
C THR A 354 -11.26 -10.03 -19.62
N VAL A 355 -12.39 -9.54 -19.11
CA VAL A 355 -12.54 -8.13 -18.72
C VAL A 355 -11.70 -7.81 -17.47
N ILE A 356 -11.77 -8.66 -16.44
CA ILE A 356 -11.03 -8.49 -15.18
C ILE A 356 -9.52 -8.44 -15.40
N SER A 357 -9.01 -9.23 -16.34
CA SER A 357 -7.58 -9.29 -16.62
C SER A 357 -6.96 -7.94 -17.03
N ARG A 358 -7.75 -6.94 -17.45
CA ARG A 358 -7.26 -5.56 -17.66
C ARG A 358 -6.75 -4.90 -16.38
N PHE A 359 -7.26 -5.33 -15.23
CA PHE A 359 -6.93 -4.78 -13.91
C PHE A 359 -5.93 -5.63 -13.13
N THR A 360 -5.78 -6.91 -13.50
CA THR A 360 -4.97 -7.87 -12.74
C THR A 360 -3.79 -8.42 -13.52
N SER A 361 -3.75 -8.30 -14.84
CA SER A 361 -2.68 -8.89 -15.66
C SER A 361 -1.41 -8.06 -15.64
N ASN A 362 -0.31 -8.74 -15.96
CA ASN A 362 1.01 -8.20 -16.26
C ASN A 362 1.55 -8.74 -17.59
N TYR A 363 0.66 -9.27 -18.45
CA TYR A 363 1.07 -9.88 -19.71
C TYR A 363 1.56 -8.83 -20.70
N ALA A 364 2.80 -9.00 -21.17
CA ALA A 364 3.51 -8.01 -21.97
C ALA A 364 2.76 -7.62 -23.26
N ARG A 365 2.11 -8.58 -23.94
CA ARG A 365 1.32 -8.31 -25.17
C ARG A 365 0.11 -7.40 -24.96
N ARG A 366 -0.27 -7.11 -23.71
CA ARG A 366 -1.36 -6.20 -23.35
C ARG A 366 -0.87 -4.85 -22.82
N PHE A 367 0.45 -4.64 -22.72
CA PHE A 367 0.99 -3.35 -22.30
C PHE A 367 0.50 -2.24 -23.23
N GLY A 368 0.08 -1.14 -22.63
CA GLY A 368 -0.63 -0.07 -23.33
C GLY A 368 -2.15 -0.16 -23.20
N SER A 369 -2.70 -1.23 -22.62
CA SER A 369 -4.16 -1.39 -22.42
C SER A 369 -4.55 -1.81 -21.01
N LEU A 370 -3.57 -2.05 -20.13
CA LEU A 370 -3.80 -2.49 -18.75
C LEU A 370 -3.97 -1.28 -17.83
N LEU A 371 -4.87 -1.42 -16.87
CA LEU A 371 -5.12 -0.43 -15.81
C LEU A 371 -4.51 -0.86 -14.47
N THR A 372 -3.86 -2.03 -14.38
CA THR A 372 -3.28 -2.62 -13.16
C THR A 372 -2.54 -1.61 -12.25
N PRO A 373 -1.67 -0.70 -12.76
CA PRO A 373 -0.96 0.26 -11.90
C PRO A 373 -1.83 1.40 -11.34
N LEU A 374 -3.05 1.56 -11.84
CA LEU A 374 -4.00 2.60 -11.44
C LEU A 374 -5.05 2.07 -10.46
N VAL A 375 -5.04 0.76 -10.18
CA VAL A 375 -6.01 0.11 -9.30
C VAL A 375 -5.56 0.27 -7.84
N SER A 376 -6.50 0.70 -6.99
CA SER A 376 -6.33 0.75 -5.54
C SER A 376 -6.80 -0.56 -4.87
N GLY A 377 -7.84 -1.18 -5.42
CA GLY A 377 -8.30 -2.50 -4.97
C GLY A 377 -9.46 -3.03 -5.80
N ILE A 378 -9.66 -4.34 -5.75
CA ILE A 378 -10.62 -5.09 -6.54
C ILE A 378 -11.40 -6.02 -5.61
N ARG A 379 -12.72 -6.05 -5.75
CA ARG A 379 -13.55 -7.08 -5.13
C ARG A 379 -14.34 -7.80 -6.19
N ILE A 380 -14.23 -9.12 -6.20
CA ILE A 380 -14.87 -10.02 -7.15
C ILE A 380 -15.78 -10.96 -6.36
N ALA A 381 -16.98 -11.21 -6.87
CA ALA A 381 -17.88 -12.23 -6.37
C ALA A 381 -18.36 -13.11 -7.52
N GLY A 382 -18.45 -14.41 -7.30
CA GLY A 382 -19.01 -15.31 -8.30
C GLY A 382 -18.91 -16.77 -7.89
N PRO A 383 -19.52 -17.68 -8.67
CA PRO A 383 -19.52 -19.12 -8.45
C PRO A 383 -18.16 -19.77 -8.77
N PHE A 384 -17.10 -19.26 -8.13
CA PHE A 384 -15.76 -19.83 -8.15
C PHE A 384 -15.70 -21.04 -7.21
N SER A 385 -15.22 -22.17 -7.71
CA SER A 385 -15.17 -23.42 -6.94
C SER A 385 -13.93 -24.24 -7.30
N PRO A 386 -13.24 -24.85 -6.33
CA PRO A 386 -12.10 -25.72 -6.62
C PRO A 386 -12.51 -26.93 -7.47
N LYS A 387 -11.71 -27.30 -8.48
CA LYS A 387 -12.01 -28.45 -9.36
C LYS A 387 -11.92 -29.82 -8.67
N TRP A 388 -11.28 -29.90 -7.51
CA TRP A 388 -11.01 -31.14 -6.78
C TRP A 388 -12.01 -31.46 -5.66
N THR A 389 -13.08 -30.65 -5.51
CA THR A 389 -14.15 -30.93 -4.55
C THR A 389 -15.51 -30.44 -5.05
N ASP A 390 -16.56 -31.22 -4.78
CA ASP A 390 -17.94 -30.81 -5.09
C ASP A 390 -18.53 -29.86 -4.03
N ARG A 391 -17.82 -29.68 -2.91
CA ARG A 391 -18.28 -28.81 -1.81
C ARG A 391 -17.89 -27.37 -2.12
N GLN A 392 -18.88 -26.51 -2.29
CA GLN A 392 -18.65 -25.07 -2.42
C GLN A 392 -18.08 -24.50 -1.10
N PRO A 393 -16.83 -23.98 -1.10
CA PRO A 393 -16.25 -23.37 0.08
C PRO A 393 -16.86 -21.98 0.29
N LYS A 394 -17.25 -21.66 1.54
CA LYS A 394 -17.81 -20.36 1.92
C LYS A 394 -16.70 -19.44 2.41
N LEU A 395 -15.92 -18.92 1.47
CA LEU A 395 -14.73 -18.13 1.77
C LEU A 395 -14.79 -16.75 1.13
N VAL A 396 -14.18 -15.80 1.84
CA VAL A 396 -13.75 -14.52 1.29
C VAL A 396 -12.23 -14.52 1.33
N LEU A 397 -11.62 -14.67 0.17
CA LEU A 397 -10.16 -14.67 0.03
C LEU A 397 -9.67 -13.24 -0.12
N VAL A 398 -8.70 -12.84 0.70
CA VAL A 398 -8.06 -11.54 0.63
C VAL A 398 -6.59 -11.78 0.25
N ASP A 399 -6.27 -11.52 -1.02
CA ASP A 399 -4.90 -11.51 -1.52
C ASP A 399 -4.42 -10.06 -1.55
N GLY A 400 -3.67 -9.68 -0.52
CA GLY A 400 -3.03 -8.37 -0.43
C GLY A 400 -1.67 -8.35 -1.11
N GLU A 401 -1.03 -7.18 -1.12
CA GLU A 401 0.36 -7.09 -1.54
C GLU A 401 1.23 -8.06 -0.72
N GLY A 402 2.02 -8.89 -1.40
CA GLY A 402 2.91 -9.83 -0.73
C GLY A 402 3.83 -9.13 0.27
N LEU A 403 4.17 -9.83 1.36
CA LEU A 403 5.23 -9.41 2.27
C LEU A 403 6.47 -9.20 1.39
N GLY A 404 6.93 -7.96 1.22
CA GLY A 404 7.92 -7.61 0.20
C GLY A 404 9.26 -8.34 0.36
N HIS A 405 10.26 -7.94 -0.42
CA HIS A 405 11.64 -8.35 -0.15
C HIS A 405 12.18 -7.59 1.06
N THR A 406 11.70 -7.95 2.24
CA THR A 406 12.25 -7.44 3.49
C THR A 406 13.47 -8.30 3.85
N PRO A 407 14.70 -7.78 3.78
CA PRO A 407 15.89 -8.56 4.13
C PRO A 407 16.02 -8.79 5.64
N ASP A 408 15.27 -8.03 6.44
CA ASP A 408 15.36 -8.01 7.90
C ASP A 408 14.12 -8.64 8.56
N PRO A 409 14.24 -9.77 9.29
CA PRO A 409 13.13 -10.35 10.06
C PRO A 409 12.63 -9.42 11.19
N ALA A 410 13.41 -8.41 11.56
CA ALA A 410 13.03 -7.37 12.51
C ALA A 410 12.35 -6.16 11.85
N ALA A 411 11.97 -6.20 10.57
CA ALA A 411 11.16 -5.13 9.99
C ALA A 411 9.72 -5.11 10.52
N SER A 412 9.05 -3.97 10.33
CA SER A 412 7.62 -3.80 10.55
C SER A 412 6.81 -4.25 9.33
N LEU A 413 5.59 -4.70 9.57
CA LEU A 413 4.60 -4.93 8.50
C LEU A 413 3.90 -3.60 8.17
N PRO A 414 3.50 -3.38 6.90
CA PRO A 414 2.67 -2.23 6.55
C PRO A 414 1.44 -2.12 7.44
N THR A 415 1.06 -0.90 7.81
CA THR A 415 -0.11 -0.61 8.66
C THR A 415 -1.40 -1.15 8.06
N ALA A 416 -1.53 -1.12 6.73
CA ALA A 416 -2.65 -1.69 5.99
C ALA A 416 -2.79 -3.21 6.21
N VAL A 417 -1.67 -3.94 6.33
CA VAL A 417 -1.69 -5.38 6.64
C VAL A 417 -2.06 -5.61 8.10
N THR A 418 -1.47 -4.85 9.03
CA THR A 418 -1.78 -5.01 10.45
C THR A 418 -3.22 -4.65 10.80
N ALA A 419 -3.78 -3.60 10.18
CA ALA A 419 -5.18 -3.21 10.37
C ALA A 419 -6.15 -4.29 9.86
N ARG A 420 -5.77 -5.05 8.82
CA ARG A 420 -6.59 -6.14 8.30
C ARG A 420 -6.69 -7.31 9.26
N PHE A 421 -5.67 -7.55 10.09
CA PHE A 421 -5.69 -8.64 11.07
C PHE A 421 -6.92 -8.57 11.97
N ASP A 422 -7.40 -7.37 12.31
CA ASP A 422 -8.57 -7.19 13.18
C ASP A 422 -9.90 -7.58 12.51
N HIS A 423 -9.95 -7.56 11.18
CA HIS A 423 -11.16 -7.75 10.38
C HIS A 423 -11.14 -9.04 9.56
N ILE A 424 -10.32 -10.02 9.95
CA ILE A 424 -10.22 -11.33 9.30
C ILE A 424 -10.26 -12.47 10.33
N ASP A 425 -10.78 -13.61 9.89
CA ASP A 425 -10.92 -14.82 10.73
C ASP A 425 -9.66 -15.67 10.73
N ALA A 426 -9.03 -15.83 9.55
CA ALA A 426 -7.86 -16.68 9.35
C ALA A 426 -6.76 -15.96 8.55
N VAL A 427 -5.51 -16.28 8.89
CA VAL A 427 -4.31 -15.90 8.13
C VAL A 427 -3.66 -17.16 7.59
N LEU A 428 -3.64 -17.31 6.27
CA LEU A 428 -2.84 -18.33 5.59
C LEU A 428 -1.44 -17.78 5.36
N LEU A 429 -0.48 -18.25 6.14
CA LEU A 429 0.94 -17.95 5.95
C LEU A 429 1.51 -18.94 4.93
N VAL A 430 1.60 -18.47 3.70
CA VAL A 430 2.04 -19.19 2.52
C VAL A 430 3.55 -19.04 2.37
N ASP A 431 4.27 -20.13 2.62
CA ASP A 431 5.72 -20.16 2.70
C ASP A 431 6.29 -21.21 1.73
N ASN A 432 7.42 -20.90 1.09
CA ASN A 432 8.05 -21.82 0.14
C ASN A 432 8.81 -22.92 0.90
N ALA A 433 8.37 -24.17 0.79
CA ALA A 433 8.95 -25.30 1.51
C ALA A 433 10.41 -25.61 1.13
N THR A 434 10.90 -25.13 -0.01
CA THR A 434 12.31 -25.28 -0.43
C THR A 434 13.25 -24.31 0.27
N GLN A 435 12.72 -23.16 0.73
CA GLN A 435 13.44 -22.14 1.51
C GLN A 435 12.50 -21.61 2.61
N PRO A 436 12.16 -22.46 3.60
CA PRO A 436 11.15 -22.10 4.58
C PRO A 436 11.65 -21.01 5.54
N MET A 437 10.72 -20.25 6.10
CA MET A 437 10.94 -19.25 7.15
C MET A 437 11.89 -18.10 6.77
N GLN A 438 11.74 -17.57 5.56
CA GLN A 438 12.44 -16.34 5.17
C GLN A 438 12.05 -15.15 6.08
N ALA A 439 12.88 -14.11 6.08
CA ALA A 439 12.75 -12.94 6.95
C ALA A 439 11.33 -12.34 7.01
N ALA A 440 10.68 -12.19 5.85
CA ALA A 440 9.32 -11.68 5.75
C ALA A 440 8.29 -12.58 6.48
N THR A 441 8.40 -13.90 6.33
CA THR A 441 7.56 -14.90 7.02
C THR A 441 7.74 -14.81 8.54
N VAL A 442 8.99 -14.69 9.01
CA VAL A 442 9.31 -14.53 10.43
C VAL A 442 8.76 -13.22 11.00
N ALA A 443 8.90 -12.11 10.28
CA ALA A 443 8.35 -10.81 10.67
C ALA A 443 6.82 -10.87 10.81
N ALA A 444 6.12 -11.58 9.92
CA ALA A 444 4.67 -11.75 10.00
C ALA A 444 4.25 -12.59 11.21
N MET A 445 4.93 -13.70 11.49
CA MET A 445 4.69 -14.50 12.70
C MET A 445 4.91 -13.69 13.98
N ARG A 446 6.00 -12.91 14.04
CA ARG A 446 6.32 -12.04 15.18
C ARG A 446 5.23 -10.99 15.41
N ASN A 447 4.71 -10.39 14.33
CA ASN A 447 3.61 -9.43 14.42
C ASN A 447 2.31 -10.08 14.92
N LEU A 448 1.94 -11.25 14.38
CA LEU A 448 0.76 -12.01 14.82
C LEU A 448 0.87 -12.44 16.30
N ALA A 449 2.05 -12.83 16.74
CA ALA A 449 2.27 -13.21 18.14
C ALA A 449 2.13 -12.02 19.09
N SER A 450 2.81 -10.91 18.80
CA SER A 450 2.77 -9.69 19.63
C SER A 450 1.41 -8.96 19.61
N SER A 451 0.62 -9.13 18.55
CA SER A 451 -0.77 -8.63 18.47
C SER A 451 -1.78 -9.59 19.11
N GLY A 452 -1.35 -10.74 19.62
CA GLY A 452 -2.24 -11.73 20.24
C GLY A 452 -3.11 -12.53 19.27
N GLN A 453 -2.79 -12.50 17.98
CA GLN A 453 -3.60 -13.07 16.90
C GLN A 453 -3.10 -14.43 16.39
N THR A 454 -2.20 -15.08 17.13
CA THR A 454 -1.64 -16.40 16.77
C THR A 454 -2.71 -17.45 16.46
N ASP A 455 -3.88 -17.42 17.10
CA ASP A 455 -4.96 -18.38 16.86
C ASP A 455 -5.56 -18.33 15.45
N LYS A 456 -5.39 -17.20 14.74
CA LYS A 456 -5.81 -17.04 13.35
C LYS A 456 -4.85 -17.69 12.36
N LEU A 457 -3.61 -17.99 12.78
CA LEU A 457 -2.52 -18.42 11.90
C LEU A 457 -2.66 -19.87 11.44
N ILE A 458 -2.52 -20.10 10.14
CA ILE A 458 -2.45 -21.40 9.49
C ILE A 458 -1.25 -21.39 8.54
N PHE A 459 -0.37 -22.39 8.65
CA PHE A 459 0.82 -22.53 7.80
C PHE A 459 0.50 -23.33 6.54
N CYS A 460 0.88 -22.78 5.38
CA CYS A 460 0.76 -23.42 4.08
C CYS A 460 2.15 -23.50 3.43
N PHE A 461 2.80 -24.64 3.55
CA PHE A 461 4.11 -24.90 2.94
C PHE A 461 3.92 -25.35 1.49
N THR A 462 4.11 -24.42 0.55
CA THR A 462 3.94 -24.67 -0.89
C THR A 462 5.24 -25.15 -1.53
N HIS A 463 5.21 -25.52 -2.83
CA HIS A 463 6.35 -26.08 -3.55
C HIS A 463 6.92 -27.32 -2.85
N PHE A 464 6.07 -28.06 -2.12
CA PHE A 464 6.49 -29.21 -1.33
C PHE A 464 6.94 -30.37 -2.23
N ASP A 465 6.45 -30.41 -3.47
CA ASP A 465 6.92 -31.29 -4.54
C ASP A 465 8.41 -31.09 -4.85
N ALA A 466 8.90 -29.85 -4.78
CA ALA A 466 10.29 -29.48 -5.06
C ALA A 466 11.24 -29.69 -3.86
N VAL A 467 10.74 -30.10 -2.69
CA VAL A 467 11.59 -30.47 -1.56
C VAL A 467 12.20 -31.84 -1.84
N THR A 468 13.47 -31.89 -2.25
CA THR A 468 14.18 -33.12 -2.62
C THR A 468 15.52 -33.22 -1.93
N GLY A 469 15.97 -34.45 -1.65
CA GLY A 469 17.30 -34.73 -1.13
C GLY A 469 17.47 -36.21 -0.84
N ASP A 470 18.68 -36.73 -1.05
CA ASP A 470 18.99 -38.16 -0.87
C ASP A 470 18.72 -38.65 0.56
N ASN A 471 18.78 -37.75 1.54
CA ASN A 471 18.52 -38.01 2.95
C ASN A 471 17.06 -37.82 3.39
N ILE A 472 16.16 -37.34 2.51
CA ILE A 472 14.74 -37.09 2.80
C ILE A 472 13.79 -37.72 1.77
N PRO A 473 13.89 -39.04 1.50
CA PRO A 473 13.16 -39.69 0.40
C PRO A 473 11.64 -39.79 0.62
N THR A 474 11.17 -39.68 1.87
CA THR A 474 9.75 -39.88 2.20
C THR A 474 9.06 -38.56 2.53
N PHE A 475 7.74 -38.50 2.29
CA PHE A 475 6.90 -37.37 2.64
C PHE A 475 7.09 -36.91 4.10
N ARG A 476 7.13 -37.87 5.04
CA ARG A 476 7.33 -37.59 6.47
C ARG A 476 8.69 -36.96 6.79
N LEU A 477 9.76 -37.43 6.14
CA LEU A 477 11.10 -36.86 6.32
C LEU A 477 11.18 -35.45 5.74
N LYS A 478 10.56 -35.20 4.57
CA LYS A 478 10.42 -33.84 4.01
C LYS A 478 9.67 -32.91 4.96
N GLN A 479 8.58 -33.37 5.58
CA GLN A 479 7.84 -32.58 6.57
C GLN A 479 8.71 -32.23 7.78
N GLN A 480 9.43 -33.21 8.33
CA GLN A 480 10.33 -32.98 9.47
C GLN A 480 11.43 -31.98 9.15
N HIS A 481 11.99 -32.02 7.94
CA HIS A 481 12.98 -31.05 7.48
C HIS A 481 12.43 -29.62 7.49
N VAL A 482 11.26 -29.40 6.88
CA VAL A 482 10.61 -28.08 6.83
C VAL A 482 10.23 -27.59 8.23
N LEU A 483 9.68 -28.48 9.07
CA LEU A 483 9.30 -28.14 10.44
C LEU A 483 10.50 -27.80 11.33
N ALA A 484 11.67 -28.40 11.10
CA ALA A 484 12.88 -28.06 11.85
C ALA A 484 13.32 -26.61 11.59
N SER A 485 13.26 -26.14 10.34
CA SER A 485 13.51 -24.73 10.01
C SER A 485 12.49 -23.79 10.66
N ALA A 486 11.22 -24.19 10.71
CA ALA A 486 10.18 -23.46 11.43
C ALA A 486 10.48 -23.39 12.93
N ASP A 487 10.83 -24.49 13.58
CA ASP A 487 11.17 -24.51 15.01
C ASP A 487 12.35 -23.57 15.35
N SER A 488 13.39 -23.51 14.50
CA SER A 488 14.48 -22.54 14.67
C SER A 488 14.00 -21.08 14.62
N ALA A 489 13.09 -20.75 13.70
CA ALA A 489 12.52 -19.40 13.62
C ALA A 489 11.67 -19.08 14.86
N LEU A 490 10.92 -20.06 15.39
CA LEU A 490 10.11 -19.88 16.59
C LEU A 490 10.97 -19.58 17.83
N ILE A 491 12.12 -20.22 17.98
CA ILE A 491 13.08 -19.95 19.08
C ILE A 491 13.55 -18.49 19.01
N SER A 492 13.93 -18.00 17.83
CA SER A 492 14.36 -16.61 17.65
C SER A 492 13.24 -15.61 17.99
N ILE A 493 11.99 -15.91 17.65
CA ILE A 493 10.84 -15.09 18.07
C ILE A 493 10.66 -15.15 19.59
N GLY A 494 10.84 -16.31 20.21
CA GLY A 494 10.78 -16.51 21.65
C GLY A 494 11.81 -15.69 22.42
N GLU A 495 13.04 -15.59 21.92
CA GLU A 495 14.10 -14.74 22.51
C GLU A 495 13.72 -13.25 22.51
N GLN A 496 12.98 -12.80 21.49
CA GLN A 496 12.61 -11.39 21.30
C GLN A 496 11.30 -11.00 21.99
N LEU A 497 10.30 -11.88 21.99
CA LEU A 497 8.96 -11.60 22.51
C LEU A 497 8.65 -12.30 23.83
N GLY A 498 9.35 -13.38 24.18
CA GLY A 498 9.08 -14.21 25.35
C GLY A 498 8.54 -15.60 25.01
N SER A 499 8.58 -16.50 25.99
CA SER A 499 8.27 -17.93 25.82
C SER A 499 6.79 -18.22 25.49
N PHE A 500 5.87 -17.33 25.85
CA PHE A 500 4.45 -17.47 25.50
C PHE A 500 4.22 -17.25 23.99
N ALA A 501 4.93 -16.31 23.37
CA ALA A 501 4.89 -16.14 21.91
C ALA A 501 5.36 -17.42 21.19
N GLU A 502 6.51 -17.96 21.59
CA GLU A 502 7.06 -19.21 21.04
C GLU A 502 6.07 -20.38 21.24
N ARG A 503 5.54 -20.55 22.45
CA ARG A 503 4.59 -21.61 22.78
C ARG A 503 3.34 -21.54 21.90
N GLY A 504 2.73 -20.36 21.79
CA GLY A 504 1.54 -20.15 20.98
C GLY A 504 1.79 -20.49 19.51
N LEU A 505 2.89 -19.99 18.94
CA LEU A 505 3.23 -20.27 17.54
C LEU A 505 3.56 -21.75 17.32
N ARG A 506 4.29 -22.40 18.23
CA ARG A 506 4.61 -23.84 18.14
C ARG A 506 3.36 -24.70 18.22
N GLN A 507 2.39 -24.33 19.07
CA GLN A 507 1.11 -25.02 19.14
C GLN A 507 0.37 -24.95 17.79
N ARG A 508 0.34 -23.76 17.16
CA ARG A 508 -0.26 -23.56 15.84
C ARG A 508 0.48 -24.29 14.74
N LEU A 509 1.81 -24.28 14.73
CA LEU A 509 2.61 -25.02 13.78
C LEU A 509 2.31 -26.53 13.83
N ARG A 510 2.01 -27.08 15.01
CA ARG A 510 1.65 -28.49 15.16
C ARG A 510 0.21 -28.80 14.73
N SER A 511 -0.74 -27.91 14.98
CA SER A 511 -2.17 -28.17 14.75
C SER A 511 -2.71 -27.69 13.40
N ALA A 512 -2.03 -26.72 12.76
CA ALA A 512 -2.53 -26.01 11.59
C ALA A 512 -1.42 -25.79 10.55
N SER A 513 -0.71 -26.86 10.17
CA SER A 513 0.27 -26.85 9.08
C SER A 513 -0.10 -27.81 7.97
N PHE A 514 -0.07 -27.30 6.73
CA PHE A 514 -0.41 -28.04 5.52
C PHE A 514 0.73 -28.00 4.52
N PHE A 515 0.99 -29.14 3.88
CA PHE A 515 2.12 -29.33 2.95
C PHE A 515 1.58 -29.57 1.54
N LEU A 516 1.81 -28.60 0.66
CA LEU A 516 1.09 -28.46 -0.60
C LEU A 516 2.09 -28.52 -1.77
N GLY A 517 1.97 -29.56 -2.60
CA GLY A 517 2.74 -29.72 -3.83
C GLY A 517 1.90 -29.52 -5.09
N ASP A 518 2.55 -29.27 -6.22
CA ASP A 518 1.93 -29.31 -7.55
C ASP A 518 0.80 -28.28 -7.78
N LEU A 519 0.72 -27.21 -6.98
CA LEU A 519 -0.34 -26.18 -7.06
C LEU A 519 -0.36 -25.39 -8.39
N HIS A 520 0.65 -25.54 -9.23
CA HIS A 520 0.74 -24.89 -10.54
C HIS A 520 -0.08 -25.60 -11.64
N ARG A 521 -0.62 -26.79 -11.36
CA ARG A 521 -1.41 -27.61 -12.30
C ARG A 521 -2.85 -27.78 -11.81
N THR A 522 -3.75 -28.17 -12.69
CA THR A 522 -5.09 -28.59 -12.27
C THR A 522 -4.98 -29.91 -11.48
N LEU A 523 -5.28 -29.86 -10.18
CA LEU A 523 -5.21 -31.04 -9.33
C LEU A 523 -6.36 -32.00 -9.63
N ILE A 524 -6.01 -33.21 -10.06
CA ILE A 524 -6.92 -34.35 -10.22
C ILE A 524 -6.37 -35.51 -9.37
N PRO A 525 -7.20 -36.39 -8.79
CA PRO A 525 -6.75 -37.47 -7.91
C PRO A 525 -6.13 -38.64 -8.70
N ALA A 526 -5.26 -38.36 -9.68
CA ALA A 526 -4.64 -39.35 -10.56
C ALA A 526 -3.38 -39.98 -9.92
N THR A 527 -2.50 -39.16 -9.34
CA THR A 527 -1.27 -39.62 -8.68
C THR A 527 -1.38 -39.64 -7.17
N THR A 528 -0.50 -40.39 -6.50
CA THR A 528 -0.40 -40.38 -5.03
C THR A 528 0.00 -39.01 -4.48
N SER A 529 0.78 -38.22 -5.22
CA SER A 529 1.15 -36.84 -4.83
C SER A 529 -0.09 -35.95 -4.81
N GLU A 530 -0.84 -35.92 -5.92
CA GLU A 530 -2.03 -35.09 -6.06
C GLU A 530 -3.11 -35.48 -5.04
N LYS A 531 -3.35 -36.79 -4.82
CA LYS A 531 -4.29 -37.26 -3.77
C LYS A 531 -3.93 -36.68 -2.39
N ARG A 532 -2.64 -36.68 -2.03
CA ARG A 532 -2.18 -36.10 -0.76
C ARG A 532 -2.36 -34.59 -0.73
N THR A 533 -2.02 -33.86 -1.79
CA THR A 533 -2.25 -32.41 -1.84
C THR A 533 -3.74 -32.09 -1.70
N ILE A 534 -4.63 -32.83 -2.39
CA ILE A 534 -6.08 -32.66 -2.28
C ILE A 534 -6.55 -32.93 -0.84
N GLU A 535 -6.08 -34.01 -0.21
CA GLU A 535 -6.39 -34.29 1.21
C GLU A 535 -5.93 -33.16 2.14
N GLN A 536 -4.73 -32.61 1.92
CA GLN A 536 -4.20 -31.47 2.68
C GLN A 536 -5.04 -30.20 2.46
N LEU A 537 -5.46 -29.89 1.24
CA LEU A 537 -6.35 -28.77 0.93
C LEU A 537 -7.73 -28.94 1.57
N GLN A 538 -8.28 -30.15 1.59
CA GLN A 538 -9.54 -30.43 2.28
C GLN A 538 -9.42 -30.30 3.80
N GLN A 539 -8.27 -30.67 4.39
CA GLN A 539 -8.00 -30.44 5.81
C GLN A 539 -7.81 -28.95 6.12
N LEU A 540 -7.15 -28.20 5.23
CA LEU A 540 -7.03 -26.75 5.29
C LEU A 540 -8.40 -26.07 5.33
N LEU A 541 -9.31 -26.41 4.41
CA LEU A 541 -10.67 -25.86 4.39
C LEU A 541 -11.41 -26.12 5.70
N ARG A 542 -11.29 -27.34 6.25
CA ARG A 542 -11.89 -27.69 7.56
C ARG A 542 -11.28 -26.92 8.72
N ALA A 543 -9.98 -26.62 8.69
CA ALA A 543 -9.32 -25.81 9.71
C ALA A 543 -9.78 -24.34 9.65
N VAL A 544 -9.96 -23.79 8.45
CA VAL A 544 -10.50 -22.44 8.24
C VAL A 544 -11.95 -22.34 8.73
N GLU A 545 -12.79 -23.34 8.44
CA GLU A 545 -14.20 -23.35 8.89
C GLU A 545 -14.34 -23.23 10.42
N LYS A 546 -13.46 -23.94 11.15
CA LYS A 546 -13.45 -24.01 12.62
C LYS A 546 -12.61 -22.91 13.30
N ILE A 547 -11.98 -22.01 12.54
CA ILE A 547 -11.00 -21.05 13.08
C ILE A 547 -11.62 -20.08 14.10
N VAL A 548 -12.93 -19.82 14.00
CA VAL A 548 -13.69 -18.92 14.87
C VAL A 548 -14.14 -19.59 16.18
N ASP A 549 -14.00 -20.91 16.30
CA ASP A 549 -14.40 -21.66 17.49
C ASP A 549 -13.34 -21.51 18.59
N ARG A 550 -13.44 -20.42 19.37
CA ARG A 550 -12.49 -20.12 20.45
C ARG A 550 -13.01 -20.59 21.80
N PRO A 551 -12.21 -21.35 22.58
CA PRO A 551 -12.58 -21.70 23.94
C PRO A 551 -12.61 -20.46 24.83
N GLY A 552 -13.49 -20.46 25.83
CA GLY A 552 -13.61 -19.36 26.78
C GLY A 552 -12.32 -19.09 27.57
N LEU A 553 -12.19 -17.86 28.07
CA LEU A 553 -11.11 -17.48 28.98
C LEU A 553 -11.35 -18.11 30.36
N ALA A 554 -10.27 -18.48 31.06
CA ALA A 554 -10.33 -18.91 32.46
C ALA A 554 -10.95 -17.83 33.36
N GLU A 555 -11.24 -18.10 34.63
CA GLU A 555 -11.82 -17.09 35.54
C GLU A 555 -10.79 -16.18 36.22
N SER A 556 -9.57 -16.69 36.46
CA SER A 556 -8.48 -15.92 37.07
C SER A 556 -7.98 -14.82 36.13
N ARG A 557 -7.62 -13.65 36.66
CA ARG A 557 -7.18 -12.48 35.87
C ARG A 557 -5.82 -11.99 36.35
N PRO A 558 -4.92 -11.59 35.44
CA PRO A 558 -3.65 -10.99 35.84
C PRO A 558 -3.86 -9.64 36.51
N VAL A 559 -2.95 -9.31 37.41
CA VAL A 559 -2.84 -8.02 38.09
C VAL A 559 -1.53 -7.37 37.66
N TYR A 560 -1.61 -6.16 37.13
CA TYR A 560 -0.46 -5.38 36.67
C TYR A 560 -0.31 -4.07 37.44
N ASP A 561 0.89 -3.52 37.41
CA ASP A 561 1.20 -2.17 37.90
C ASP A 561 1.43 -1.22 36.72
N ARG A 562 0.75 -0.07 36.76
CA ARG A 562 0.85 0.99 35.76
C ARG A 562 2.27 1.53 35.62
N MET A 563 3.10 1.52 36.66
CA MET A 563 4.49 2.00 36.55
C MET A 563 5.28 1.15 35.56
N ASN A 564 5.13 -0.17 35.61
CA ASN A 564 5.80 -1.09 34.67
C ASN A 564 5.33 -0.89 33.22
N LEU A 565 4.06 -0.53 33.01
CA LEU A 565 3.57 -0.14 31.69
C LEU A 565 4.24 1.13 31.16
N VAL A 566 4.42 2.15 32.02
CA VAL A 566 5.10 3.39 31.66
C VAL A 566 6.56 3.13 31.27
N LEU A 567 7.26 2.26 32.01
CA LEU A 567 8.63 1.86 31.69
C LEU A 567 8.69 1.15 30.33
N ALA A 568 7.76 0.22 30.06
CA ALA A 568 7.69 -0.49 28.79
C ALA A 568 7.44 0.47 27.60
N ALA A 569 6.51 1.42 27.75
CA ALA A 569 6.24 2.42 26.71
C ALA A 569 7.44 3.34 26.44
N ARG A 570 8.17 3.75 27.48
CA ARG A 570 9.39 4.56 27.33
C ARG A 570 10.49 3.81 26.60
N GLN A 571 10.75 2.57 26.98
CA GLN A 571 11.75 1.73 26.31
C GLN A 571 11.44 1.56 24.81
N ALA A 572 10.17 1.38 24.46
CA ALA A 572 9.74 1.29 23.07
C ALA A 572 9.99 2.59 22.28
N ALA A 573 9.73 3.75 22.90
CA ALA A 573 10.01 5.04 22.28
C ALA A 573 11.52 5.23 22.04
N GLU A 574 12.35 4.90 23.03
CA GLU A 574 13.81 4.97 22.93
C GLU A 574 14.36 4.11 21.77
N GLU A 575 13.88 2.87 21.65
CA GLU A 575 14.27 1.95 20.59
C GLU A 575 13.87 2.47 19.20
N PHE A 576 12.62 2.95 19.08
CA PHE A 576 12.11 3.58 17.86
C PHE A 576 12.97 4.77 17.42
N HIS A 577 13.26 5.68 18.35
CA HIS A 577 14.08 6.87 18.08
C HIS A 577 15.52 6.53 17.70
N SER A 578 16.12 5.56 18.38
CA SER A 578 17.46 5.07 18.04
C SER A 578 17.53 4.59 16.58
N GLY A 579 16.53 3.84 16.12
CA GLY A 579 16.45 3.38 14.73
C GLY A 579 16.27 4.53 13.73
N TRP A 580 15.33 5.44 14.01
CA TRP A 580 15.01 6.53 13.09
C TRP A 580 16.10 7.62 13.01
N GLN A 581 16.75 7.96 14.12
CA GLN A 581 17.88 8.88 14.11
C GLN A 581 19.04 8.35 13.25
N ALA A 582 19.25 7.02 13.23
CA ALA A 582 20.24 6.39 12.37
C ALA A 582 19.87 6.42 10.89
N ARG A 583 18.62 6.05 10.55
CA ARG A 583 18.10 6.15 9.16
C ARG A 583 18.14 7.57 8.61
N MET A 584 17.94 8.57 9.47
CA MET A 584 18.04 10.00 9.12
C MET A 584 19.48 10.52 9.05
N GLY A 585 20.48 9.70 9.39
CA GLY A 585 21.89 10.12 9.40
C GLY A 585 22.25 11.10 10.52
N LEU A 586 21.45 11.18 11.59
CA LEU A 586 21.67 12.07 12.73
C LEU A 586 22.54 11.42 13.81
N LYS A 587 22.53 10.08 13.91
CA LYS A 587 23.39 9.29 14.79
C LYS A 587 23.89 8.05 14.04
N ALA A 588 25.11 7.61 14.35
CA ALA A 588 25.61 6.34 13.81
C ALA A 588 25.00 5.16 14.57
N LYS A 589 24.60 4.11 13.85
CA LYS A 589 24.20 2.80 14.40
C LYS A 589 24.71 1.71 13.49
N SER A 590 25.35 0.69 14.07
CA SER A 590 25.87 -0.44 13.28
C SER A 590 24.75 -1.12 12.50
N GLY A 591 25.00 -1.44 11.23
CA GLY A 591 24.02 -2.10 10.35
C GLY A 591 22.91 -1.21 9.81
N VAL A 592 22.89 0.10 10.11
CA VAL A 592 21.88 1.04 9.60
C VAL A 592 22.54 2.15 8.79
N THR A 593 22.19 2.24 7.50
CA THR A 593 22.69 3.28 6.59
C THR A 593 21.74 4.46 6.53
N ARG A 594 22.29 5.67 6.34
CA ARG A 594 21.51 6.88 6.07
C ARG A 594 20.69 6.67 4.79
N VAL A 595 19.40 6.99 4.85
CA VAL A 595 18.49 6.92 3.72
C VAL A 595 18.67 8.15 2.83
N HIS A 596 18.59 7.94 1.51
CA HIS A 596 18.70 9.02 0.53
C HIS A 596 17.62 10.09 0.73
N TRP A 597 17.98 11.37 0.57
CA TRP A 597 17.09 12.49 0.90
C TRP A 597 15.82 12.54 0.06
N ARG A 598 15.86 12.02 -1.18
CA ARG A 598 14.67 11.93 -2.06
C ARG A 598 13.59 11.05 -1.43
N ILE A 599 14.00 9.96 -0.78
CA ILE A 599 13.10 9.03 -0.10
C ILE A 599 12.46 9.70 1.11
N THR A 600 13.23 10.47 1.90
CA THR A 600 12.68 11.19 3.06
C THR A 600 11.76 12.34 2.66
N ARG A 601 12.06 13.07 1.57
CA ARG A 601 11.17 14.11 1.00
C ARG A 601 9.87 13.50 0.46
N ALA A 602 9.97 12.36 -0.23
CA ALA A 602 8.85 11.61 -0.77
C ALA A 602 7.92 11.04 0.32
N LEU A 603 8.48 10.54 1.43
CA LEU A 603 7.71 10.18 2.63
C LEU A 603 6.98 11.40 3.23
N ALA A 604 7.69 12.53 3.38
CA ALA A 604 7.11 13.73 3.96
C ALA A 604 5.95 14.29 3.13
N ARG A 605 6.02 14.19 1.80
CA ARG A 605 4.91 14.53 0.90
C ARG A 605 3.69 13.64 1.14
N ARG A 606 3.90 12.32 1.18
CA ARG A 606 2.82 11.32 1.35
C ARG A 606 2.04 11.53 2.64
N LEU A 607 2.75 11.70 3.75
CA LEU A 607 2.14 11.98 5.05
C LEU A 607 1.55 13.40 5.13
N GLY A 608 2.18 14.39 4.49
CA GLY A 608 1.69 15.76 4.46
C GLY A 608 0.44 15.95 3.60
N GLU A 609 0.31 15.19 2.52
CA GLU A 609 -0.86 15.19 1.63
C GLU A 609 -1.92 14.17 2.07
N GLY A 610 -1.58 13.24 2.98
CA GLY A 610 -2.53 12.34 3.64
C GLY A 610 -2.96 11.11 2.83
N TRP A 611 -2.23 10.75 1.77
CA TRP A 611 -2.57 9.60 0.91
C TRP A 611 -1.67 8.38 1.11
N GLY A 612 -0.65 8.46 1.96
CA GLY A 612 0.18 7.32 2.32
C GLY A 612 0.97 7.54 3.60
N ASP A 613 1.34 6.45 4.27
CA ASP A 613 2.06 6.46 5.55
C ASP A 613 3.41 5.74 5.52
N GLU A 614 3.80 5.22 4.35
CA GLU A 614 5.08 4.56 4.09
C GLU A 614 5.68 4.98 2.75
N TYR A 615 7.01 4.83 2.61
CA TYR A 615 7.68 4.94 1.32
C TYR A 615 9.05 4.24 1.28
N LEU A 616 9.26 3.33 0.33
CA LEU A 616 10.54 2.67 0.03
C LEU A 616 11.32 2.21 1.29
N GLY A 617 10.65 1.49 2.19
CA GLY A 617 11.25 0.96 3.42
C GLY A 617 11.27 1.92 4.62
N LEU A 618 10.76 3.15 4.47
CA LEU A 618 10.46 4.04 5.58
C LEU A 618 9.00 3.89 6.00
N ASN A 619 8.77 3.30 7.19
CA ASN A 619 7.43 3.00 7.70
C ASN A 619 7.25 3.55 9.13
N PRO A 620 7.19 4.89 9.34
CA PRO A 620 7.27 5.50 10.67
C PRO A 620 6.13 5.05 11.60
N LEU A 621 4.91 4.96 11.09
CA LEU A 621 3.75 4.52 11.86
C LEU A 621 3.88 3.03 12.24
N ALA A 622 4.19 2.18 11.26
CA ALA A 622 4.36 0.75 11.49
C ALA A 622 5.50 0.42 12.45
N ASP A 623 6.62 1.15 12.37
CA ASP A 623 7.77 0.99 13.24
C ASP A 623 7.45 1.37 14.69
N LEU A 624 6.78 2.51 14.91
CA LEU A 624 6.38 2.92 16.26
C LEU A 624 5.33 1.96 16.83
N HIS A 625 4.33 1.61 16.02
CA HIS A 625 3.30 0.64 16.39
C HIS A 625 3.92 -0.70 16.81
N LYS A 626 4.85 -1.23 16.00
CA LYS A 626 5.59 -2.46 16.31
C LYS A 626 6.35 -2.34 17.63
N ALA A 627 7.18 -1.31 17.80
CA ALA A 627 8.00 -1.14 18.99
C ALA A 627 7.13 -1.11 20.27
N MET A 628 6.02 -0.36 20.21
CA MET A 628 5.06 -0.27 21.31
C MET A 628 4.37 -1.61 21.57
N GLN A 629 3.85 -2.26 20.52
CA GLN A 629 3.14 -3.52 20.62
C GLN A 629 4.02 -4.61 21.24
N GLU A 630 5.27 -4.75 20.79
CA GLU A 630 6.18 -5.78 21.29
C GLU A 630 6.61 -5.51 22.74
N SER A 631 6.85 -4.26 23.11
CA SER A 631 7.19 -3.90 24.49
C SER A 631 6.01 -4.12 25.44
N ILE A 632 4.81 -3.71 25.03
CA ILE A 632 3.59 -3.93 25.82
C ILE A 632 3.27 -5.42 25.93
N TYR A 633 3.46 -6.22 24.87
CA TYR A 633 3.30 -7.66 24.91
C TYR A 633 4.27 -8.35 25.89
N ARG A 634 5.53 -7.89 25.95
CA ARG A 634 6.50 -8.35 26.96
C ARG A 634 6.04 -7.99 28.38
N PHE A 635 5.51 -6.78 28.59
CA PHE A 635 4.91 -6.39 29.85
C PHE A 635 3.72 -7.30 30.25
N MET A 636 2.83 -7.63 29.31
CA MET A 636 1.65 -8.48 29.57
C MET A 636 2.03 -9.87 30.08
N GLN A 637 3.17 -10.42 29.65
CA GLN A 637 3.61 -11.75 30.09
C GLN A 637 4.14 -11.79 31.53
N ASN A 638 4.30 -10.62 32.18
CA ASN A 638 4.87 -10.49 33.52
C ASN A 638 3.89 -9.84 34.51
N PRO A 639 2.75 -10.49 34.83
CA PRO A 639 1.82 -9.99 35.85
C PRO A 639 2.44 -10.08 37.25
N LEU A 640 2.08 -9.12 38.12
CA LEU A 640 2.52 -9.12 39.53
C LEU A 640 1.90 -10.25 40.32
N SER A 641 0.62 -10.53 40.05
CA SER A 641 -0.13 -11.61 40.69
C SER A 641 -1.35 -11.97 39.85
N TRP A 642 -2.15 -12.91 40.34
CA TRP A 642 -3.40 -13.32 39.73
C TRP A 642 -4.54 -13.12 40.75
N THR A 643 -5.70 -12.66 40.29
CA THR A 643 -6.87 -12.41 41.16
C THR A 643 -7.40 -13.68 41.82
N ARG A 644 -7.12 -14.84 41.22
CA ARG A 644 -7.35 -16.18 41.78
C ARG A 644 -6.07 -17.00 41.62
N GLY A 645 -6.10 -18.29 41.95
CA GLY A 645 -4.98 -19.20 41.74
C GLY A 645 -4.35 -19.07 40.34
N VAL A 646 -3.06 -19.40 40.26
CA VAL A 646 -2.26 -19.28 39.02
C VAL A 646 -2.84 -20.22 37.96
N PRO A 647 -3.25 -19.70 36.78
CA PRO A 647 -3.77 -20.56 35.70
C PRO A 647 -2.71 -21.48 35.12
N SER A 648 -3.16 -22.48 34.37
CA SER A 648 -2.27 -23.26 33.48
C SER A 648 -1.69 -22.37 32.39
N ASP A 649 -0.56 -22.77 31.81
CA ASP A 649 0.09 -21.97 30.75
C ASP A 649 -0.78 -21.80 29.51
N ASP A 650 -1.64 -22.77 29.18
CA ASP A 650 -2.59 -22.65 28.07
C ASP A 650 -3.72 -21.66 28.37
N GLU A 651 -4.11 -21.51 29.63
CA GLU A 651 -5.05 -20.46 30.05
C GLU A 651 -4.38 -19.09 30.07
N LYS A 652 -3.14 -18.99 30.56
CA LYS A 652 -2.35 -17.75 30.51
C LYS A 652 -2.19 -17.27 29.06
N GLN A 653 -1.82 -18.17 28.15
CA GLN A 653 -1.65 -17.86 26.73
C GLN A 653 -2.92 -17.23 26.14
N ARG A 654 -4.09 -17.83 26.39
CA ARG A 654 -5.37 -17.32 25.89
C ARG A 654 -5.72 -15.95 26.46
N ILE A 655 -5.43 -15.72 27.75
CA ILE A 655 -5.65 -14.42 28.39
C ILE A 655 -4.71 -13.36 27.79
N PHE A 656 -3.42 -13.67 27.63
CA PHE A 656 -2.44 -12.74 27.05
C PHE A 656 -2.75 -12.43 25.60
N SER A 657 -3.07 -13.44 24.79
CA SER A 657 -3.48 -13.27 23.39
C SER A 657 -4.72 -12.38 23.29
N LYS A 658 -5.76 -12.62 24.10
CA LYS A 658 -6.97 -11.78 24.05
C LYS A 658 -6.71 -10.34 24.50
N PHE A 659 -5.90 -10.15 25.54
CA PHE A 659 -5.53 -8.81 26.01
C PHE A 659 -4.69 -8.06 24.98
N ALA A 660 -3.75 -8.73 24.33
CA ALA A 660 -2.93 -8.17 23.26
C ALA A 660 -3.75 -7.81 22.01
N GLU A 661 -4.72 -8.65 21.63
CA GLU A 661 -5.66 -8.38 20.52
C GLU A 661 -6.41 -7.06 20.77
N ASP A 662 -6.98 -6.88 21.95
CA ASP A 662 -7.75 -5.68 22.30
C ASP A 662 -6.87 -4.42 22.41
N VAL A 663 -5.60 -4.56 22.79
CA VAL A 663 -4.64 -3.45 22.83
C VAL A 663 -4.17 -3.06 21.43
N SER A 664 -3.82 -4.03 20.58
CA SER A 664 -3.25 -3.81 19.24
C SER A 664 -4.17 -2.95 18.37
N VAL A 665 -5.47 -3.28 18.32
CA VAL A 665 -6.50 -2.55 17.55
C VAL A 665 -6.49 -1.05 17.87
N ASN A 666 -6.45 -0.71 19.17
CA ASN A 666 -6.57 0.66 19.63
C ASN A 666 -5.23 1.40 19.64
N LEU A 667 -4.11 0.66 19.73
CA LEU A 667 -2.76 1.21 19.72
C LEU A 667 -2.43 1.83 18.36
N LEU A 668 -2.78 1.16 17.26
CA LEU A 668 -2.55 1.68 15.91
C LEU A 668 -3.28 3.01 15.70
N LEU A 669 -4.51 3.16 16.22
CA LEU A 669 -5.27 4.42 16.14
C LEU A 669 -4.55 5.58 16.86
N VAL A 670 -3.95 5.32 18.03
CA VAL A 670 -3.18 6.33 18.76
C VAL A 670 -1.95 6.75 17.96
N VAL A 671 -1.23 5.78 17.38
CA VAL A 671 -0.03 6.05 16.56
C VAL A 671 -0.40 6.86 15.31
N THR A 672 -1.42 6.45 14.55
CA THR A 672 -1.88 7.15 13.35
C THR A 672 -2.30 8.57 13.66
N ARG A 673 -3.11 8.79 14.70
CA ARG A 673 -3.54 10.12 15.10
C ARG A 673 -2.36 11.03 15.41
N ARG A 674 -1.40 10.58 16.23
CA ARG A 674 -0.28 11.43 16.67
C ARG A 674 0.73 11.68 15.54
N MET A 675 1.04 10.66 14.74
CA MET A 675 2.13 10.71 13.76
C MET A 675 1.69 11.14 12.36
N ALA A 676 0.43 10.99 12.00
CA ALA A 676 -0.11 11.44 10.71
C ALA A 676 -1.06 12.63 10.89
N GLU A 677 -2.17 12.48 11.62
CA GLU A 677 -3.23 13.51 11.67
C GLU A 677 -2.79 14.80 12.38
N GLU A 678 -2.25 14.68 13.60
CA GLU A 678 -1.79 15.82 14.41
C GLU A 678 -0.50 16.45 13.86
N ALA A 679 0.31 15.66 13.14
CA ALA A 679 1.60 16.08 12.59
C ALA A 679 1.55 16.50 11.10
N ILE A 680 0.36 16.54 10.48
CA ILE A 680 0.21 16.75 9.03
C ILE A 680 0.86 18.07 8.56
N GLN A 681 0.78 19.14 9.37
CA GLN A 681 1.37 20.43 9.02
C GLN A 681 2.90 20.38 9.08
N GLN A 682 3.45 19.67 10.06
CA GLN A 682 4.89 19.48 10.21
C GLN A 682 5.43 18.63 9.06
N TRP A 683 4.71 17.60 8.62
CA TRP A 683 5.04 16.83 7.41
C TRP A 683 5.05 17.69 6.16
N ARG A 684 4.03 18.56 5.96
CA ARG A 684 4.01 19.54 4.87
C ARG A 684 5.20 20.49 4.93
N GLN A 685 5.51 21.03 6.10
CA GLN A 685 6.67 21.90 6.29
C GLN A 685 7.97 21.18 5.93
N ALA A 686 8.15 19.93 6.37
CA ALA A 686 9.32 19.12 6.05
C ALA A 686 9.46 18.85 4.54
N PHE A 687 8.33 18.63 3.85
CA PHE A 687 8.29 18.45 2.40
C PHE A 687 8.73 19.71 1.64
N TYR A 688 8.26 20.88 2.06
CA TYR A 688 8.56 22.17 1.39
C TYR A 688 9.93 22.76 1.73
N LEU A 689 10.73 22.13 2.61
CA LEU A 689 12.10 22.56 2.85
C LEU A 689 12.94 22.42 1.56
N SER A 690 13.58 23.52 1.16
CA SER A 690 14.43 23.64 -0.02
C SER A 690 15.68 24.51 0.23
N GLY A 691 16.62 24.46 -0.71
CA GLY A 691 17.88 25.22 -0.68
C GLY A 691 18.97 24.61 0.20
N LYS A 692 20.07 25.35 0.41
CA LYS A 692 21.26 24.85 1.14
C LYS A 692 20.89 24.22 2.50
N GLY A 693 21.36 23.00 2.73
CA GLY A 693 21.10 22.22 3.93
C GLY A 693 19.63 21.78 4.13
N SER A 694 18.77 21.82 3.10
CA SER A 694 17.38 21.34 3.17
C SER A 694 17.31 19.88 3.58
N THR A 695 18.22 19.04 3.07
CA THR A 695 18.27 17.59 3.35
C THR A 695 18.46 17.32 4.84
N PHE A 696 19.42 17.99 5.47
CA PHE A 696 19.69 17.88 6.91
C PHE A 696 18.60 18.54 7.77
N ARG A 697 18.09 19.71 7.38
CA ARG A 697 16.97 20.36 8.08
C ARG A 697 15.72 19.48 8.06
N ARG A 698 15.43 18.81 6.93
CA ARG A 698 14.33 17.85 6.79
C ARG A 698 14.53 16.64 7.69
N ALA A 699 15.72 16.05 7.69
CA ALA A 699 16.05 14.95 8.60
C ALA A 699 15.84 15.31 10.07
N LYS A 700 16.29 16.51 10.50
CA LYS A 700 16.03 17.04 11.85
C LYS A 700 14.56 17.30 12.13
N MET A 701 13.82 17.84 11.16
CA MET A 701 12.39 18.11 11.30
C MET A 701 11.57 16.83 11.47
N ILE A 702 11.92 15.79 10.71
CA ILE A 702 11.32 14.46 10.84
C ILE A 702 11.69 13.89 12.21
N ALA A 703 12.97 13.74 12.52
CA ALA A 703 13.37 13.07 13.76
C ALA A 703 12.94 13.79 15.04
N GLY A 704 12.97 15.12 15.07
CA GLY A 704 12.58 15.92 16.24
C GLY A 704 11.08 16.27 16.21
N PRO A 705 10.68 17.44 15.68
CA PRO A 705 9.32 17.96 15.75
C PRO A 705 8.19 16.98 15.40
N ILE A 706 8.43 16.05 14.46
CA ILE A 706 7.44 15.07 14.05
C ILE A 706 7.51 13.81 14.92
N LEU A 707 8.64 13.10 14.90
CA LEU A 707 8.75 11.80 15.58
C LEU A 707 8.83 11.94 17.10
N GLU A 708 9.61 12.89 17.64
CA GLU A 708 9.66 13.14 19.09
C GLU A 708 8.35 13.77 19.57
N GLY A 709 7.68 14.58 18.74
CA GLY A 709 6.33 15.07 19.03
C GLY A 709 5.30 13.93 19.13
N ALA A 710 5.38 12.95 18.23
CA ALA A 710 4.48 11.80 18.23
C ALA A 710 4.75 10.81 19.38
N ALA A 711 6.03 10.53 19.69
CA ALA A 711 6.45 9.64 20.76
C ALA A 711 7.61 10.26 21.56
N PRO A 712 7.34 11.10 22.57
CA PRO A 712 8.37 11.81 23.31
C PRO A 712 9.30 10.90 24.13
N LEU A 713 10.59 11.27 24.21
CA LEU A 713 11.61 10.59 25.02
C LEU A 713 11.76 11.16 26.45
N ALA A 714 11.02 12.21 26.80
CA ALA A 714 11.40 13.03 27.96
C ALA A 714 11.36 12.25 29.28
N TYR A 715 12.48 12.36 30.03
CA TYR A 715 12.61 11.83 31.38
C TYR A 715 11.88 12.68 32.43
N ALA A 716 11.53 13.93 32.09
CA ALA A 716 10.77 14.86 32.92
C ALA A 716 9.35 15.06 32.36
N PRO A 717 8.33 15.31 33.21
CA PRO A 717 6.95 15.47 32.76
C PRO A 717 6.77 16.81 32.03
N ASP A 718 6.71 16.76 30.70
CA ASP A 718 6.16 17.82 29.85
C ASP A 718 4.74 17.43 29.34
N PRO A 719 3.94 18.40 28.85
CA PRO A 719 2.58 18.15 28.40
C PRO A 719 2.46 17.10 27.29
N GLU A 720 3.40 17.06 26.34
CA GLU A 720 3.35 16.11 25.22
C GLU A 720 3.73 14.71 25.65
N SER A 721 4.77 14.57 26.49
CA SER A 721 5.12 13.28 27.10
C SER A 721 3.98 12.70 27.93
N SER A 722 3.28 13.58 28.67
CA SER A 722 2.10 13.19 29.44
C SER A 722 0.93 12.78 28.52
N LYS A 723 0.68 13.52 27.44
CA LYS A 723 -0.37 13.22 26.45
C LYS A 723 -0.11 11.87 25.76
N PHE A 724 1.13 11.61 25.36
CA PHE A 724 1.53 10.34 24.75
C PHE A 724 1.33 9.17 25.71
N LEU A 725 1.93 9.23 26.90
CA LEU A 725 1.83 8.15 27.89
C LEU A 725 0.38 7.92 28.34
N ASN A 726 -0.40 8.98 28.55
CA ASN A 726 -1.82 8.84 28.89
C ASN A 726 -2.62 8.18 27.76
N GLY A 727 -2.31 8.46 26.49
CA GLY A 727 -2.93 7.77 25.36
C GLY A 727 -2.67 6.25 25.38
N ILE A 728 -1.41 5.84 25.63
CA ILE A 728 -1.04 4.43 25.75
C ILE A 728 -1.71 3.77 26.97
N ILE A 729 -1.66 4.44 28.12
CA ILE A 729 -2.28 3.97 29.36
C ILE A 729 -3.79 3.83 29.19
N ASP A 730 -4.45 4.78 28.51
CA ASP A 730 -5.88 4.72 28.25
C ASP A 730 -6.26 3.54 27.36
N VAL A 731 -5.44 3.22 26.34
CA VAL A 731 -5.63 2.03 25.49
C VAL A 731 -5.54 0.76 26.34
N VAL A 732 -4.47 0.61 27.12
CA VAL A 732 -4.26 -0.60 27.94
C VAL A 732 -5.30 -0.69 29.06
N ARG A 733 -5.69 0.43 29.69
CA ARG A 733 -6.75 0.47 30.71
C ARG A 733 -8.09 0.03 30.14
N LYS A 734 -8.51 0.57 28.99
CA LYS A 734 -9.78 0.18 28.35
C LYS A 734 -9.78 -1.29 27.96
N ALA A 735 -8.67 -1.81 27.44
CA ALA A 735 -8.53 -3.24 27.15
C ALA A 735 -8.56 -4.08 28.45
N ALA A 736 -7.93 -3.61 29.53
CA ALA A 736 -7.95 -4.28 30.82
C ALA A 736 -9.37 -4.34 31.41
N GLU A 737 -10.12 -3.23 31.39
CA GLU A 737 -11.52 -3.16 31.82
C GLU A 737 -12.41 -4.16 31.07
N ARG A 738 -12.31 -4.20 29.73
CA ARG A 738 -13.06 -5.16 28.88
C ARG A 738 -12.76 -6.61 29.25
N ASN A 739 -11.50 -6.90 29.58
CA ASN A 739 -11.05 -8.24 29.93
C ASN A 739 -11.14 -8.55 31.43
N LYS A 740 -11.63 -7.62 32.28
CA LYS A 740 -11.64 -7.76 33.75
C LYS A 740 -10.24 -7.95 34.36
N ILE A 741 -9.22 -7.41 33.71
CA ILE A 741 -7.83 -7.39 34.17
C ILE A 741 -7.64 -6.22 35.13
N VAL A 742 -6.86 -6.43 36.19
CA VAL A 742 -6.57 -5.38 37.18
C VAL A 742 -5.31 -4.64 36.77
N LEU A 743 -5.39 -3.32 36.64
CA LEU A 743 -4.27 -2.42 36.41
C LEU A 743 -4.25 -1.38 37.53
N HIS A 744 -3.27 -1.50 38.44
CA HIS A 744 -3.09 -0.60 39.59
C HIS A 744 -2.42 0.72 39.21
#